data_AF-A0A1Y2CBI8-F1
#
_entry.id   AF-A0A1Y2CBI8-F1
#
_cell.length_a   1.000
_cell.length_b   1.000
_cell.length_c   1.000
_cell.angle_alpha   90.00
_cell.angle_beta   90.00
_cell.angle_gamma   90.00
#
_symmetry.space_group_name_H-M   'P 1'
#
loop_
_entity.id
_entity.type
_entity.pdbx_description
1 polymer ?
#
loop_
_entity_poly.entity_id
_entity_poly.type
_entity_poly.pdbx_seq_one_letter_code
_entity_poly.pdbx_strand_id
1 'polypeptide(L)'
;MPVVGHFGDKVLRIESTGPIDQVYDKVRNSLVSEGILKPVPNIIFVLGGPGSGKGTQCVRLAEEFKLTHLSTGDLLRAELEKGSEIGKKCGDLMKEGKIVPMEIILGLLKTVISDHMETPGFLIDGFPRAMDQAIEFEKTIFPAKKVLFFTCPLETLEKRLIERGKTSGRADDNIDTIRKRFKTFQEESLPVVGHFGSRVLQIESTGTVDQVYADVKSRLISEKIVKPIPNIIFVLGGPGSGKGTQCVRLAKEFRLTHLSTGDLLRAELEKGSDIGKKCGDLMKEGKIVPMSIILGLLKAAINNSPENTPGFLIDGFPRAMDQAIEFEKTIFPAKKVLFFNCPLDTLEARLLERGKTSGRADDNIDTIRKRFKTFQEESLPVVGHFGSRVLKIESTGTVDEVYTTLKNGLLSEEIVKPVPNIIFVLGGPGSGKGTQCVRLAKEYQLTHLSTGDLLRAELEKGSEIGKKCGDLMKEGKIVPMSIILGLLKAAIDNSPTSTPGFLIDGFPRAMDQAVEFENTICPAKKVLFFNCPLETLEARLLERGKTSGRADDNIDTIRKRFKTFQEESLPVVGHFGSRVLKIESTGTVDQVYADLKRGLLAEDIIKPVPNIIFVLGGPGSGKGTQCVRLAKEFRLTHLSTGDLLRAELEKGSDIGKKCGDLMKEGKIVPMSIILGLLKAAISNSPENTPGFLIDGFPRAMDQAIEFEKTIFPAKKVLFFNCPLDTLEARLLERGKTSGRADDNIDTIRKRFKTFQEESLPVVGHFGSRVLKIESTGTVDQVYADLKQGLLTENVIRPDPNIIFVLGGPGSGKGTQCVRLAKEFRLTHLSTGDLLRAELEKGSEIGKKCGDLMKEGKIVPMEIILGLLKASILSNLDTPGFLIDGFPRAMNQAIEFEKSIFPAKKVLFFNCPLDTLEARLLERGKTSGRADDNIDTIRKRFKTFQEESLPVVGHFGSRVLKIESTGTVDEVYAETKRYLISDGTLRPDPNLIFVLGGPGSGKGTQCVRLAKEFHLTHLSTGDLLRAELEKGSEIGKKCGDLMKEGKLFQ
;
A
#
# COMPACT_ATOMS: atom_id res chain seq x y z
N MET A 1 -40.26 1.80 -1.75
CA MET A 1 -39.45 2.27 -2.89
C MET A 1 -39.90 1.54 -4.15
N PRO A 2 -40.25 2.24 -5.25
CA PRO A 2 -40.67 1.61 -6.50
C PRO A 2 -39.65 0.62 -7.07
N VAL A 3 -38.36 0.95 -6.98
CA VAL A 3 -37.22 0.10 -7.38
C VAL A 3 -37.21 -1.25 -6.64
N VAL A 4 -37.58 -1.27 -5.35
CA VAL A 4 -37.66 -2.54 -4.59
C VAL A 4 -38.88 -3.37 -5.03
N GLY A 5 -39.97 -2.73 -5.47
CA GLY A 5 -41.11 -3.42 -6.08
C GLY A 5 -40.79 -4.03 -7.45
N HIS A 6 -39.88 -3.43 -8.22
CA HIS A 6 -39.40 -3.96 -9.50
C HIS A 6 -38.65 -5.30 -9.35
N PHE A 7 -37.98 -5.54 -8.21
CA PHE A 7 -37.26 -6.79 -7.94
C PHE A 7 -38.12 -7.88 -7.26
N GLY A 8 -39.36 -7.56 -6.87
CA GLY A 8 -40.36 -8.54 -6.46
C GLY A 8 -39.96 -9.44 -5.28
N ASP A 9 -40.01 -10.74 -5.52
CA ASP A 9 -39.70 -11.85 -4.61
C ASP A 9 -38.20 -11.98 -4.28
N LYS A 10 -37.32 -11.37 -5.08
CA LYS A 10 -35.85 -11.47 -4.93
C LYS A 10 -35.26 -10.57 -3.84
N VAL A 11 -36.06 -10.18 -2.85
CA VAL A 11 -35.71 -9.15 -1.85
C VAL A 11 -35.66 -9.74 -0.44
N LEU A 12 -34.45 -10.03 0.03
CA LEU A 12 -34.19 -10.33 1.45
C LEU A 12 -34.29 -9.06 2.29
N ARG A 13 -35.18 -9.06 3.29
CA ARG A 13 -35.42 -7.93 4.19
C ARG A 13 -34.73 -8.17 5.53
N ILE A 14 -33.54 -7.63 5.69
CA ILE A 14 -32.77 -7.73 6.92
C ILE A 14 -32.94 -6.42 7.70
N GLU A 15 -33.37 -6.53 8.95
CA GLU A 15 -33.52 -5.36 9.82
C GLU A 15 -32.12 -4.80 10.14
N SER A 16 -31.76 -3.67 9.54
CA SER A 16 -30.43 -3.07 9.69
C SER A 16 -30.19 -2.47 11.07
N THR A 17 -31.10 -2.63 12.02
CA THR A 17 -31.02 -2.07 13.36
C THR A 17 -29.93 -2.77 14.19
N GLY A 18 -28.69 -2.31 14.08
CA GLY A 18 -27.58 -2.93 14.81
C GLY A 18 -26.29 -2.10 14.82
N PRO A 19 -25.43 -2.30 15.83
CA PRO A 19 -23.98 -2.19 15.66
C PRO A 19 -23.42 -2.61 14.31
N ILE A 20 -22.31 -2.01 13.86
CA ILE A 20 -21.74 -2.32 12.55
C ILE A 20 -21.42 -3.82 12.43
N ASP A 21 -20.88 -4.39 13.51
CA ASP A 21 -20.66 -5.81 13.71
C ASP A 21 -21.96 -6.60 13.92
N GLN A 22 -22.90 -6.17 14.77
CA GLN A 22 -24.15 -6.95 14.98
C GLN A 22 -25.07 -6.98 13.76
N VAL A 23 -25.13 -5.95 12.91
CA VAL A 23 -25.81 -6.05 11.61
C VAL A 23 -25.02 -6.92 10.67
N TYR A 24 -23.68 -6.99 10.82
CA TYR A 24 -22.88 -7.89 10.01
C TYR A 24 -23.20 -9.32 10.40
N ASP A 25 -23.26 -9.61 11.69
CA ASP A 25 -23.69 -10.90 12.22
C ASP A 25 -25.15 -11.18 11.86
N LYS A 26 -26.09 -10.22 11.93
CA LYS A 26 -27.46 -10.41 11.43
C LYS A 26 -27.50 -10.74 9.93
N VAL A 27 -26.78 -9.99 9.09
CA VAL A 27 -26.75 -10.22 7.63
C VAL A 27 -26.06 -11.55 7.30
N ARG A 28 -24.89 -11.79 7.87
CA ARG A 28 -24.14 -13.05 7.82
C ARG A 28 -25.03 -14.21 8.26
N ASN A 29 -25.61 -14.16 9.45
CA ASN A 29 -26.42 -15.24 10.01
C ASN A 29 -27.71 -15.45 9.23
N SER A 30 -28.33 -14.40 8.66
CA SER A 30 -29.49 -14.54 7.78
C SER A 30 -29.10 -15.21 6.46
N LEU A 31 -27.97 -14.83 5.87
CA LEU A 31 -27.44 -15.51 4.69
C LEU A 31 -27.02 -16.96 5.03
N VAL A 32 -26.37 -17.21 6.18
CA VAL A 32 -26.09 -18.56 6.71
C VAL A 32 -27.38 -19.39 6.83
N SER A 33 -28.44 -18.83 7.42
CA SER A 33 -29.70 -19.55 7.69
C SER A 33 -30.56 -19.80 6.45
N GLU A 34 -30.53 -18.89 5.48
CA GLU A 34 -31.15 -19.08 4.14
C GLU A 34 -30.33 -20.03 3.23
N GLY A 35 -29.31 -20.71 3.78
CA GLY A 35 -28.52 -21.72 3.05
C GLY A 35 -27.34 -21.17 2.26
N ILE A 36 -26.90 -19.94 2.53
CA ILE A 36 -25.92 -19.20 1.71
C ILE A 36 -24.46 -19.26 2.30
N LEU A 37 -24.18 -19.52 3.62
CA LEU A 37 -22.84 -19.34 4.32
C LEU A 37 -22.59 -20.23 5.63
N LYS A 38 -21.36 -20.37 6.28
CA LYS A 38 -21.05 -21.18 7.56
C LYS A 38 -19.75 -20.83 8.47
N PRO A 39 -19.57 -21.29 9.76
CA PRO A 39 -18.45 -20.96 10.75
C PRO A 39 -17.73 -22.08 11.65
N VAL A 40 -16.63 -21.82 12.44
CA VAL A 40 -15.77 -22.79 13.28
C VAL A 40 -14.87 -22.17 14.48
N PRO A 41 -14.48 -22.86 15.61
CA PRO A 41 -13.61 -22.36 16.75
C PRO A 41 -12.16 -22.96 16.95
N ASN A 42 -11.38 -22.51 17.98
CA ASN A 42 -9.97 -22.91 18.30
C ASN A 42 -9.79 -23.75 19.62
N ILE A 43 -9.19 -24.96 19.56
CA ILE A 43 -8.88 -25.82 20.74
C ILE A 43 -7.39 -26.19 20.84
N ILE A 44 -6.81 -26.21 22.06
CA ILE A 44 -5.41 -26.61 22.35
C ILE A 44 -5.37 -27.58 23.55
N PHE A 45 -4.81 -28.78 23.39
CA PHE A 45 -4.54 -29.70 24.52
C PHE A 45 -3.18 -29.42 25.16
N VAL A 46 -3.05 -29.65 26.48
CA VAL A 46 -1.79 -29.50 27.22
C VAL A 46 -1.48 -30.78 28.00
N LEU A 47 -0.45 -31.49 27.54
CA LEU A 47 -0.03 -32.81 28.00
C LEU A 47 1.39 -32.76 28.59
N GLY A 48 1.70 -33.73 29.45
CA GLY A 48 3.01 -33.86 30.08
C GLY A 48 2.91 -34.51 31.46
N GLY A 49 4.02 -35.09 31.93
CA GLY A 49 4.06 -35.85 33.18
C GLY A 49 3.62 -35.04 34.41
N PRO A 50 3.16 -35.68 35.50
CA PRO A 50 2.90 -34.96 36.75
C PRO A 50 4.20 -34.31 37.25
N GLY A 51 4.17 -33.01 37.59
CA GLY A 51 5.37 -32.24 37.98
C GLY A 51 6.06 -31.44 36.85
N SER A 52 5.61 -31.58 35.60
CA SER A 52 6.21 -30.92 34.41
C SER A 52 6.02 -29.39 34.34
N GLY A 53 5.21 -28.80 35.23
CA GLY A 53 4.91 -27.36 35.22
C GLY A 53 3.79 -26.94 34.27
N LYS A 54 3.16 -27.86 33.53
CA LYS A 54 2.10 -27.55 32.55
C LYS A 54 1.02 -26.59 33.07
N GLY A 55 0.41 -26.85 34.22
CA GLY A 55 -0.60 -25.95 34.81
C GLY A 55 -0.07 -24.54 35.13
N THR A 56 1.18 -24.41 35.57
CA THR A 56 1.85 -23.10 35.78
C THR A 56 1.98 -22.34 34.47
N GLN A 57 2.33 -23.03 33.38
CA GLN A 57 2.42 -22.43 32.05
C GLN A 57 1.02 -22.09 31.51
N CYS A 58 0.02 -22.95 31.70
CA CYS A 58 -1.37 -22.69 31.32
C CYS A 58 -1.95 -21.43 32.00
N VAL A 59 -1.68 -21.21 33.29
CA VAL A 59 -2.11 -19.99 34.00
C VAL A 59 -1.52 -18.74 33.36
N ARG A 60 -0.19 -18.71 33.11
CA ARG A 60 0.46 -17.56 32.47
C ARG A 60 -0.05 -17.32 31.03
N LEU A 61 -0.23 -18.38 30.25
CA LEU A 61 -0.75 -18.30 28.89
C LEU A 61 -2.21 -17.82 28.86
N ALA A 62 -3.05 -18.30 29.78
CA ALA A 62 -4.43 -17.86 29.90
C ALA A 62 -4.53 -16.38 30.29
N GLU A 63 -3.67 -15.93 31.21
CA GLU A 63 -3.59 -14.54 31.62
C GLU A 63 -3.10 -13.61 30.48
N GLU A 64 -1.98 -13.97 29.82
CA GLU A 64 -1.38 -13.13 28.76
C GLU A 64 -2.22 -13.12 27.47
N PHE A 65 -2.71 -14.28 27.04
CA PHE A 65 -3.44 -14.44 25.77
C PHE A 65 -4.97 -14.45 25.90
N LYS A 66 -5.49 -14.22 27.12
CA LYS A 66 -6.93 -14.22 27.45
C LYS A 66 -7.65 -15.51 27.01
N LEU A 67 -6.96 -16.65 27.09
CA LEU A 67 -7.48 -17.99 26.76
C LEU A 67 -8.21 -18.58 27.97
N THR A 68 -9.22 -19.41 27.72
CA THR A 68 -9.89 -20.16 28.80
C THR A 68 -9.09 -21.40 29.15
N HIS A 69 -8.57 -21.45 30.39
CA HIS A 69 -7.86 -22.62 30.93
C HIS A 69 -8.84 -23.58 31.60
N LEU A 70 -8.93 -24.80 31.05
CA LEU A 70 -9.76 -25.89 31.53
C LEU A 70 -8.88 -27.01 32.10
N SER A 71 -8.59 -26.94 33.40
CA SER A 71 -7.96 -28.04 34.13
C SER A 71 -9.01 -29.06 34.54
N THR A 72 -8.96 -30.25 33.95
CA THR A 72 -9.89 -31.35 34.29
C THR A 72 -9.84 -31.74 35.76
N GLY A 73 -8.67 -31.64 36.39
CA GLY A 73 -8.51 -31.91 37.82
C GLY A 73 -9.17 -30.86 38.72
N ASP A 74 -9.32 -29.62 38.25
CA ASP A 74 -9.97 -28.55 39.02
C ASP A 74 -11.49 -28.51 38.78
N LEU A 75 -11.95 -28.81 37.57
CA LEU A 75 -13.38 -29.03 37.29
C LEU A 75 -13.97 -30.13 38.18
N LEU A 76 -13.26 -31.25 38.35
CA LEU A 76 -13.69 -32.36 39.22
C LEU A 76 -13.64 -31.99 40.72
N ARG A 77 -12.66 -31.17 41.16
CA ARG A 77 -12.60 -30.67 42.54
C ARG A 77 -13.74 -29.70 42.85
N ALA A 78 -14.09 -28.80 41.92
CA ALA A 78 -15.21 -27.89 42.10
C ALA A 78 -16.55 -28.65 42.25
N GLU A 79 -16.73 -29.77 41.53
CA GLU A 79 -17.92 -30.63 41.70
C GLU A 79 -17.95 -31.38 43.05
N LEU A 80 -16.79 -31.75 43.59
CA LEU A 80 -16.67 -32.29 44.95
C LEU A 80 -17.05 -31.27 46.02
N GLU A 81 -16.59 -30.03 45.89
CA GLU A 81 -16.90 -28.93 46.82
C GLU A 81 -18.38 -28.55 46.81
N LYS A 82 -19.04 -28.62 45.64
CA LYS A 82 -20.51 -28.50 45.50
C LYS A 82 -21.28 -29.69 46.11
N GLY A 83 -20.60 -30.77 46.49
CA GLY A 83 -21.22 -31.96 47.09
C GLY A 83 -22.07 -32.81 46.14
N SER A 84 -21.92 -32.66 44.82
CA SER A 84 -22.72 -33.39 43.83
C SER A 84 -22.47 -34.90 43.88
N GLU A 85 -23.46 -35.72 43.50
CA GLU A 85 -23.29 -37.19 43.48
C GLU A 85 -22.17 -37.64 42.53
N ILE A 86 -22.03 -36.92 41.41
CA ILE A 86 -20.95 -37.09 40.45
C ILE A 86 -19.62 -36.72 41.10
N GLY A 87 -19.55 -35.55 41.77
CA GLY A 87 -18.38 -35.12 42.53
C GLY A 87 -17.90 -36.19 43.50
N LYS A 88 -18.78 -36.67 44.40
CA LYS A 88 -18.45 -37.70 45.40
C LYS A 88 -17.82 -38.95 44.78
N LYS A 89 -18.44 -39.51 43.72
CA LYS A 89 -17.89 -40.68 42.99
C LYS A 89 -16.52 -40.39 42.34
N CYS A 90 -16.31 -39.18 41.83
CA CYS A 90 -15.04 -38.79 41.23
C CYS A 90 -13.92 -38.61 42.27
N GLY A 91 -14.24 -38.12 43.47
CA GLY A 91 -13.24 -37.85 44.51
C GLY A 91 -12.50 -39.07 45.02
N ASP A 92 -13.20 -40.20 45.16
CA ASP A 92 -12.55 -41.43 45.62
C ASP A 92 -11.65 -42.03 44.53
N LEU A 93 -12.07 -41.99 43.25
CA LEU A 93 -11.21 -42.34 42.12
C LEU A 93 -9.96 -41.45 42.04
N MET A 94 -10.10 -40.14 42.31
CA MET A 94 -8.99 -39.18 42.31
C MET A 94 -7.98 -39.44 43.44
N LYS A 95 -8.45 -39.81 44.65
CA LYS A 95 -7.59 -40.21 45.78
C LYS A 95 -6.82 -41.50 45.49
N GLU A 96 -7.45 -42.46 44.81
CA GLU A 96 -6.81 -43.73 44.42
C GLU A 96 -5.82 -43.58 43.25
N GLY A 97 -5.86 -42.44 42.55
CA GLY A 97 -5.03 -42.15 41.38
C GLY A 97 -5.57 -42.71 40.06
N LYS A 98 -6.84 -43.11 40.00
CA LYS A 98 -7.51 -43.66 38.81
C LYS A 98 -8.04 -42.57 37.88
N ILE A 99 -8.32 -42.93 36.63
CA ILE A 99 -8.99 -42.07 35.66
C ILE A 99 -10.51 -42.04 35.95
N VAL A 100 -11.12 -40.86 35.82
CA VAL A 100 -12.57 -40.64 35.94
C VAL A 100 -13.26 -40.97 34.60
N PRO A 101 -14.46 -41.57 34.59
CA PRO A 101 -15.17 -41.96 33.36
C PRO A 101 -15.28 -40.86 32.30
N MET A 102 -15.11 -41.27 31.04
CA MET A 102 -15.00 -40.37 29.89
C MET A 102 -16.24 -39.51 29.68
N GLU A 103 -17.43 -40.07 29.89
CA GLU A 103 -18.73 -39.42 29.68
C GLU A 103 -18.89 -38.19 30.58
N ILE A 104 -18.41 -38.29 31.83
CA ILE A 104 -18.45 -37.20 32.81
C ILE A 104 -17.51 -36.07 32.38
N ILE A 105 -16.27 -36.40 31.98
CA ILE A 105 -15.28 -35.40 31.57
C ILE A 105 -15.71 -34.71 30.27
N LEU A 106 -16.16 -35.46 29.26
CA LEU A 106 -16.64 -34.90 28.00
C LEU A 106 -17.89 -34.03 28.20
N GLY A 107 -18.81 -34.44 29.08
CA GLY A 107 -19.98 -33.64 29.45
C GLY A 107 -19.58 -32.30 30.06
N LEU A 108 -18.67 -32.30 31.04
CA LEU A 108 -18.16 -31.08 31.67
C LEU A 108 -17.43 -30.18 30.67
N LEU A 109 -16.52 -30.73 29.85
CA LEU A 109 -15.79 -29.97 28.84
C LEU A 109 -16.72 -29.39 27.77
N LYS A 110 -17.72 -30.14 27.30
CA LYS A 110 -18.67 -29.70 26.28
C LYS A 110 -19.52 -28.53 26.76
N THR A 111 -20.03 -28.60 28.00
CA THR A 111 -20.79 -27.49 28.60
C THR A 111 -19.91 -26.24 28.71
N VAL A 112 -18.74 -26.34 29.35
CA VAL A 112 -17.87 -25.18 29.58
C VAL A 112 -17.32 -24.59 28.27
N ILE A 113 -17.06 -25.40 27.23
CA ILE A 113 -16.68 -24.87 25.91
C ILE A 113 -17.86 -24.13 25.25
N SER A 114 -19.08 -24.68 25.33
CA SER A 114 -20.27 -24.06 24.76
C SER A 114 -20.62 -22.73 25.43
N ASP A 115 -20.47 -22.66 26.75
CA ASP A 115 -20.72 -21.47 27.57
C ASP A 115 -19.67 -20.36 27.40
N HIS A 116 -18.52 -20.67 26.75
CA HIS A 116 -17.37 -19.77 26.59
C HIS A 116 -16.89 -19.60 25.14
N MET A 117 -17.78 -19.77 24.16
CA MET A 117 -17.49 -19.62 22.73
C MET A 117 -17.03 -18.20 22.30
N GLU A 118 -17.16 -17.19 23.17
CA GLU A 118 -16.66 -15.81 23.00
C GLU A 118 -15.15 -15.62 23.24
N THR A 119 -14.46 -16.71 23.62
CA THR A 119 -13.04 -16.69 23.99
C THR A 119 -12.14 -16.91 22.78
N PRO A 120 -10.88 -16.41 22.77
CA PRO A 120 -9.98 -16.57 21.62
C PRO A 120 -9.57 -18.03 21.34
N GLY A 121 -9.70 -18.89 22.35
CA GLY A 121 -9.42 -20.32 22.31
C GLY A 121 -9.29 -20.93 23.70
N PHE A 122 -9.22 -22.26 23.74
CA PHE A 122 -9.20 -23.04 24.98
C PHE A 122 -7.87 -23.76 25.18
N LEU A 123 -7.33 -23.71 26.41
CA LEU A 123 -6.21 -24.51 26.89
C LEU A 123 -6.74 -25.59 27.82
N ILE A 124 -6.68 -26.86 27.42
CA ILE A 124 -7.21 -27.97 28.22
C ILE A 124 -6.04 -28.72 28.89
N ASP A 125 -5.89 -28.57 30.21
CA ASP A 125 -4.82 -29.21 31.01
C ASP A 125 -5.27 -30.56 31.57
N GLY A 126 -4.38 -31.55 31.45
CA GLY A 126 -4.54 -32.87 32.05
C GLY A 126 -5.58 -33.74 31.33
N PHE A 127 -5.93 -33.40 30.09
CA PHE A 127 -6.79 -34.17 29.19
C PHE A 127 -6.35 -33.93 27.73
N PRO A 128 -6.50 -34.91 26.83
CA PRO A 128 -6.89 -36.32 27.07
C PRO A 128 -5.84 -37.11 27.87
N ARG A 129 -6.28 -38.15 28.60
CA ARG A 129 -5.39 -39.08 29.35
C ARG A 129 -5.31 -40.48 28.76
N ALA A 130 -6.22 -40.82 27.86
CA ALA A 130 -6.29 -42.08 27.13
C ALA A 130 -6.75 -41.80 25.69
N MET A 131 -6.57 -42.78 24.79
CA MET A 131 -6.77 -42.59 23.35
C MET A 131 -8.24 -42.40 22.95
N ASP A 132 -9.14 -43.14 23.60
CA ASP A 132 -10.59 -43.04 23.47
C ASP A 132 -11.08 -41.61 23.78
N GLN A 133 -10.58 -41.01 24.85
CA GLN A 133 -10.89 -39.63 25.25
C GLN A 133 -10.50 -38.61 24.17
N ALA A 134 -9.36 -38.81 23.50
CA ALA A 134 -8.90 -37.94 22.42
C ALA A 134 -9.83 -38.05 21.19
N ILE A 135 -10.09 -39.29 20.76
CA ILE A 135 -10.90 -39.60 19.57
C ILE A 135 -12.35 -39.11 19.76
N GLU A 136 -12.98 -39.41 20.89
CA GLU A 136 -14.37 -39.05 21.12
C GLU A 136 -14.55 -37.54 21.34
N PHE A 137 -13.55 -36.83 21.90
CA PHE A 137 -13.55 -35.36 21.95
C PHE A 137 -13.54 -34.74 20.54
N GLU A 138 -12.58 -35.12 19.68
CA GLU A 138 -12.48 -34.55 18.32
C GLU A 138 -13.73 -34.82 17.49
N LYS A 139 -14.40 -35.96 17.74
CA LYS A 139 -15.62 -36.42 17.08
C LYS A 139 -16.91 -35.74 17.57
N THR A 140 -17.03 -35.41 18.86
CA THR A 140 -18.30 -34.98 19.48
C THR A 140 -18.35 -33.53 19.98
N ILE A 141 -17.19 -32.87 20.03
CA ILE A 141 -17.03 -31.48 20.47
C ILE A 141 -16.42 -30.67 19.32
N PHE A 142 -15.10 -30.61 19.21
CA PHE A 142 -14.37 -29.90 18.14
C PHE A 142 -12.97 -30.51 17.94
N PRO A 143 -12.39 -30.46 16.73
CA PRO A 143 -11.03 -30.90 16.50
C PRO A 143 -10.01 -30.01 17.23
N ALA A 144 -8.96 -30.62 17.77
CA ALA A 144 -7.82 -29.94 18.37
C ALA A 144 -6.92 -29.33 17.29
N LYS A 145 -6.64 -28.04 17.42
CA LYS A 145 -5.74 -27.31 16.54
C LYS A 145 -4.29 -27.75 16.79
N LYS A 146 -3.88 -27.80 18.06
CA LYS A 146 -2.51 -28.15 18.51
C LYS A 146 -2.49 -28.83 19.88
N VAL A 147 -1.38 -29.47 20.20
CA VAL A 147 -1.08 -30.13 21.48
C VAL A 147 0.27 -29.66 22.01
N LEU A 148 0.31 -29.07 23.20
CA LEU A 148 1.56 -28.72 23.89
C LEU A 148 2.01 -29.91 24.75
N PHE A 149 3.21 -30.44 24.50
CA PHE A 149 3.73 -31.59 25.21
C PHE A 149 5.00 -31.26 26.01
N PHE A 150 4.85 -31.17 27.33
CA PHE A 150 5.95 -30.85 28.25
C PHE A 150 6.74 -32.09 28.65
N THR A 151 8.00 -32.17 28.19
CA THR A 151 8.95 -33.24 28.53
C THR A 151 9.88 -32.84 29.68
N CYS A 152 10.12 -33.76 30.62
CA CYS A 152 11.01 -33.56 31.77
C CYS A 152 11.57 -34.94 32.23
N PRO A 153 12.82 -35.03 32.71
CA PRO A 153 13.34 -36.24 33.32
C PRO A 153 12.56 -36.67 34.57
N LEU A 154 12.39 -37.98 34.77
CA LEU A 154 11.59 -38.56 35.86
C LEU A 154 12.06 -38.08 37.24
N GLU A 155 13.38 -38.05 37.49
CA GLU A 155 13.96 -37.57 38.75
C GLU A 155 13.60 -36.11 39.07
N THR A 156 13.52 -35.26 38.04
CA THR A 156 13.12 -33.85 38.18
C THR A 156 11.64 -33.73 38.52
N LEU A 157 10.81 -34.58 37.91
CA LEU A 157 9.38 -34.64 38.19
C LEU A 157 9.10 -35.12 39.61
N GLU A 158 9.78 -36.17 40.08
CA GLU A 158 9.68 -36.69 41.45
C GLU A 158 10.05 -35.62 42.49
N LYS A 159 11.21 -34.97 42.34
CA LYS A 159 11.67 -33.89 43.24
C LYS A 159 10.63 -32.76 43.34
N ARG A 160 10.12 -32.28 42.19
CA ARG A 160 9.10 -31.22 42.13
C ARG A 160 7.77 -31.63 42.78
N LEU A 161 7.34 -32.89 42.67
CA LEU A 161 6.11 -33.38 43.29
C LEU A 161 6.24 -33.49 44.82
N ILE A 162 7.37 -33.99 45.32
CA ILE A 162 7.63 -34.09 46.77
C ILE A 162 7.68 -32.69 47.40
N GLU A 163 8.32 -31.73 46.74
CA GLU A 163 8.39 -30.33 47.20
C GLU A 163 7.02 -29.63 47.18
N ARG A 164 6.20 -29.90 46.14
CA ARG A 164 4.81 -29.43 46.07
C ARG A 164 3.94 -30.03 47.19
N GLY A 165 4.11 -31.31 47.52
CA GLY A 165 3.36 -31.96 48.60
C GLY A 165 3.57 -31.26 49.95
N LYS A 166 4.80 -30.82 50.24
CA LYS A 166 5.16 -30.06 51.45
C LYS A 166 4.57 -28.65 51.53
N THR A 167 4.27 -28.04 50.38
CA THR A 167 3.93 -26.60 50.28
C THR A 167 2.47 -26.32 49.93
N SER A 168 1.74 -27.28 49.34
CA SER A 168 0.40 -27.05 48.78
C SER A 168 -0.78 -27.70 49.53
N GLY A 169 -0.51 -28.43 50.62
CA GLY A 169 -1.56 -29.07 51.43
C GLY A 169 -2.35 -30.20 50.73
N ARG A 170 -1.86 -30.69 49.59
CA ARG A 170 -2.51 -31.77 48.82
C ARG A 170 -2.36 -33.13 49.48
N ALA A 171 -3.45 -33.64 50.04
CA ALA A 171 -3.50 -34.94 50.72
C ALA A 171 -3.20 -36.16 49.81
N ASP A 172 -3.21 -35.98 48.49
CA ASP A 172 -2.94 -37.03 47.48
C ASP A 172 -1.48 -37.10 47.01
N ASP A 173 -0.60 -36.17 47.39
CA ASP A 173 0.82 -36.15 46.96
C ASP A 173 1.74 -37.00 47.87
N ASN A 174 1.39 -38.29 48.07
CA ASN A 174 2.26 -39.29 48.71
C ASN A 174 3.07 -40.10 47.67
N ILE A 175 4.19 -40.72 48.10
CA ILE A 175 5.15 -41.40 47.20
C ILE A 175 4.49 -42.50 46.36
N ASP A 176 3.58 -43.29 46.93
CA ASP A 176 2.92 -44.39 46.21
C ASP A 176 1.91 -43.88 45.18
N THR A 177 1.20 -42.80 45.48
CA THR A 177 0.28 -42.13 44.54
C THR A 177 1.03 -41.43 43.41
N ILE A 178 2.19 -40.83 43.72
CA ILE A 178 3.11 -40.25 42.73
C ILE A 178 3.59 -41.33 41.75
N ARG A 179 4.06 -42.49 42.25
CA ARG A 179 4.49 -43.63 41.42
C ARG A 179 3.36 -44.16 40.52
N LYS A 180 2.15 -44.35 41.06
CA LYS A 180 0.97 -44.75 40.28
C LYS A 180 0.66 -43.76 39.16
N ARG A 181 0.74 -42.44 39.44
CA ARG A 181 0.53 -41.38 38.44
C ARG A 181 1.59 -41.38 37.33
N PHE A 182 2.84 -41.71 37.62
CA PHE A 182 3.86 -41.89 36.58
C PHE A 182 3.59 -43.12 35.72
N LYS A 183 3.25 -44.25 36.33
CA LYS A 183 2.90 -45.49 35.60
C LYS A 183 1.73 -45.27 34.64
N THR A 184 0.62 -44.72 35.14
CA THR A 184 -0.57 -44.39 34.31
C THR A 184 -0.22 -43.41 33.19
N PHE A 185 0.62 -42.41 33.45
CA PHE A 185 1.05 -41.46 32.41
C PHE A 185 1.89 -42.14 31.31
N GLN A 186 2.78 -43.07 31.66
CA GLN A 186 3.60 -43.81 30.69
C GLN A 186 2.77 -44.81 29.86
N GLU A 187 1.86 -45.54 30.51
CA GLU A 187 1.10 -46.62 29.87
C GLU A 187 -0.09 -46.11 29.05
N GLU A 188 -0.78 -45.05 29.49
CA GLU A 188 -2.06 -44.62 28.90
C GLU A 188 -1.99 -43.23 28.22
N SER A 189 -1.35 -42.24 28.87
CA SER A 189 -1.37 -40.84 28.39
C SER A 189 -0.28 -40.52 27.38
N LEU A 190 0.90 -41.13 27.48
CA LEU A 190 2.01 -40.90 26.55
C LEU A 190 1.69 -41.36 25.10
N PRO A 191 1.04 -42.52 24.86
CA PRO A 191 0.60 -42.92 23.52
C PRO A 191 -0.29 -41.89 22.81
N VAL A 192 -1.09 -41.12 23.56
CA VAL A 192 -1.99 -40.09 23.01
C VAL A 192 -1.22 -38.97 22.31
N VAL A 193 0.00 -38.66 22.75
CA VAL A 193 0.85 -37.66 22.07
C VAL A 193 1.15 -38.10 20.63
N GLY A 194 1.44 -39.38 20.40
CA GLY A 194 1.73 -39.93 19.08
C GLY A 194 0.59 -39.78 18.07
N HIS A 195 -0.67 -39.83 18.54
CA HIS A 195 -1.86 -39.68 17.70
C HIS A 195 -1.96 -38.31 17.01
N PHE A 196 -1.46 -37.25 17.63
CA PHE A 196 -1.59 -35.89 17.11
C PHE A 196 -0.52 -35.50 16.08
N GLY A 197 0.59 -36.26 15.96
CA GLY A 197 1.60 -36.09 14.92
C GLY A 197 2.15 -34.65 14.83
N SER A 198 2.09 -34.03 13.65
CA SER A 198 2.51 -32.64 13.41
C SER A 198 1.69 -31.57 14.14
N ARG A 199 0.61 -31.96 14.82
CA ARG A 199 -0.12 -31.09 15.75
C ARG A 199 0.54 -30.99 17.12
N VAL A 200 1.59 -31.79 17.41
CA VAL A 200 2.34 -31.74 18.67
C VAL A 200 3.46 -30.70 18.62
N LEU A 201 3.51 -29.86 19.67
CA LEU A 201 4.59 -28.95 20.00
C LEU A 201 5.29 -29.48 21.26
N GLN A 202 6.44 -30.11 21.09
CA GLN A 202 7.24 -30.61 22.22
C GLN A 202 8.05 -29.48 22.86
N ILE A 203 8.01 -29.40 24.19
CA ILE A 203 8.61 -28.34 25.02
C ILE A 203 9.45 -28.99 26.12
N GLU A 204 10.70 -28.56 26.27
CA GLU A 204 11.55 -29.00 27.37
C GLU A 204 11.25 -28.19 28.64
N SER A 205 10.97 -28.87 29.76
CA SER A 205 10.52 -28.25 31.02
C SER A 205 11.55 -28.33 32.16
N THR A 206 12.82 -28.53 31.82
CA THR A 206 13.96 -28.65 32.76
C THR A 206 14.39 -27.30 33.34
N GLY A 207 14.38 -26.23 32.53
CA GLY A 207 14.77 -24.87 32.90
C GLY A 207 13.84 -24.17 33.90
N THR A 208 14.10 -22.88 34.13
CA THR A 208 13.27 -22.05 35.03
C THR A 208 11.88 -21.79 34.44
N VAL A 209 10.92 -21.43 35.30
CA VAL A 209 9.53 -21.16 34.88
C VAL A 209 9.46 -20.08 33.80
N ASP A 210 10.33 -19.07 33.84
CA ASP A 210 10.42 -18.00 32.84
C ASP A 210 11.09 -18.44 31.53
N GLN A 211 12.16 -19.24 31.59
CA GLN A 211 12.82 -19.78 30.39
C GLN A 211 11.84 -20.67 29.61
N VAL A 212 11.16 -21.58 30.31
CA VAL A 212 10.15 -22.46 29.71
C VAL A 212 8.98 -21.63 29.16
N TYR A 213 8.51 -20.61 29.90
CA TYR A 213 7.45 -19.73 29.40
C TYR A 213 7.83 -18.98 28.13
N ALA A 214 9.07 -18.47 28.04
CA ALA A 214 9.56 -17.76 26.86
C ALA A 214 9.63 -18.65 25.61
N ASP A 215 10.09 -19.90 25.73
CA ASP A 215 10.09 -20.88 24.63
C ASP A 215 8.66 -21.21 24.19
N VAL A 216 7.77 -21.54 25.13
CA VAL A 216 6.35 -21.83 24.85
C VAL A 216 5.67 -20.67 24.14
N LYS A 217 5.84 -19.45 24.65
CA LYS A 217 5.31 -18.21 24.06
C LYS A 217 5.84 -17.97 22.64
N SER A 218 7.15 -18.11 22.44
CA SER A 218 7.78 -17.94 21.13
C SER A 218 7.19 -18.91 20.11
N ARG A 219 7.10 -20.20 20.45
CA ARG A 219 6.52 -21.26 19.60
C ARG A 219 5.05 -21.00 19.28
N LEU A 220 4.23 -20.72 20.29
CA LEU A 220 2.79 -20.44 20.13
C LEU A 220 2.50 -19.25 19.22
N ILE A 221 3.34 -18.21 19.27
CA ILE A 221 3.26 -17.05 18.37
C ILE A 221 3.74 -17.42 16.96
N SER A 222 4.89 -18.11 16.83
CA SER A 222 5.47 -18.49 15.54
C SER A 222 4.55 -19.41 14.70
N GLU A 223 3.86 -20.34 15.35
CA GLU A 223 2.88 -21.23 14.72
C GLU A 223 1.47 -20.61 14.60
N LYS A 224 1.30 -19.32 14.94
CA LYS A 224 0.02 -18.58 14.88
C LYS A 224 -1.12 -19.25 15.65
N ILE A 225 -0.77 -19.88 16.78
CA ILE A 225 -1.71 -20.58 17.65
C ILE A 225 -2.40 -19.56 18.57
N VAL A 226 -1.61 -18.62 19.10
CA VAL A 226 -2.07 -17.47 19.89
C VAL A 226 -1.65 -16.18 19.20
N LYS A 227 -2.40 -15.09 19.38
CA LYS A 227 -2.03 -13.76 18.86
C LYS A 227 -1.25 -13.00 19.94
N PRO A 228 -0.10 -12.36 19.62
CA PRO A 228 0.61 -11.51 20.58
C PRO A 228 -0.28 -10.38 21.08
N ILE A 229 -0.08 -9.93 22.33
CA ILE A 229 -0.78 -8.75 22.86
C ILE A 229 -0.51 -7.57 21.91
N PRO A 230 -1.55 -6.96 21.33
CA PRO A 230 -1.36 -5.84 20.41
C PRO A 230 -0.80 -4.60 21.13
N ASN A 231 0.05 -3.82 20.44
CA ASN A 231 0.47 -2.49 20.94
C ASN A 231 -0.74 -1.54 20.96
N ILE A 232 -1.54 -1.54 22.02
CA ILE A 232 -2.66 -0.61 22.22
C ILE A 232 -2.13 0.77 22.61
N ILE A 233 -2.59 1.81 21.91
CA ILE A 233 -2.25 3.21 22.19
C ILE A 233 -3.56 4.00 22.29
N PHE A 234 -3.92 4.46 23.49
CA PHE A 234 -5.08 5.35 23.66
C PHE A 234 -4.75 6.76 23.18
N VAL A 235 -5.75 7.47 22.65
CA VAL A 235 -5.61 8.86 22.20
C VAL A 235 -6.69 9.72 22.86
N LEU A 236 -6.24 10.57 23.79
CA LEU A 236 -7.04 11.39 24.69
C LEU A 236 -6.81 12.89 24.44
N GLY A 237 -7.69 13.73 24.96
CA GLY A 237 -7.67 15.19 24.77
C GLY A 237 -9.05 15.75 24.42
N GLY A 238 -9.22 17.06 24.56
CA GLY A 238 -10.53 17.70 24.47
C GLY A 238 -11.22 17.57 23.09
N PRO A 239 -12.56 17.71 23.01
CA PRO A 239 -13.25 17.76 21.73
C PRO A 239 -12.74 18.96 20.92
N GLY A 240 -12.30 18.74 19.67
CA GLY A 240 -11.65 19.77 18.83
C GLY A 240 -10.11 19.75 18.84
N SER A 241 -9.45 18.88 19.62
CA SER A 241 -7.98 18.86 19.75
C SER A 241 -7.21 18.22 18.58
N GLY A 242 -7.89 17.75 17.53
CA GLY A 242 -7.24 17.19 16.33
C GLY A 242 -6.83 15.70 16.38
N LYS A 243 -7.13 14.97 17.46
CA LYS A 243 -6.79 13.53 17.65
C LYS A 243 -6.99 12.66 16.40
N GLY A 244 -8.24 12.46 15.97
CA GLY A 244 -8.58 11.58 14.84
C GLY A 244 -7.86 11.95 13.54
N THR A 245 -7.63 13.25 13.28
CA THR A 245 -6.85 13.73 12.14
C THR A 245 -5.41 13.19 12.17
N GLN A 246 -4.78 13.16 13.34
CA GLN A 246 -3.44 12.61 13.48
C GLN A 246 -3.41 11.08 13.52
N CYS A 247 -4.41 10.45 14.14
CA CYS A 247 -4.51 8.99 14.18
C CYS A 247 -4.56 8.37 12.78
N VAL A 248 -5.30 8.99 11.85
CA VAL A 248 -5.36 8.56 10.43
C VAL A 248 -3.97 8.61 9.77
N ARG A 249 -3.17 9.66 10.03
CA ARG A 249 -1.82 9.80 9.47
C ARG A 249 -0.86 8.76 10.07
N LEU A 250 -0.85 8.61 11.39
CA LEU A 250 0.00 7.63 12.09
C LEU A 250 -0.31 6.19 11.68
N ALA A 251 -1.60 5.85 11.55
CA ALA A 251 -2.05 4.55 11.08
C ALA A 251 -1.50 4.22 9.69
N LYS A 252 -1.53 5.20 8.76
CA LYS A 252 -0.97 5.05 7.41
C LYS A 252 0.55 4.89 7.43
N GLU A 253 1.27 5.72 8.19
CA GLU A 253 2.75 5.74 8.18
C GLU A 253 3.36 4.54 8.90
N PHE A 254 2.85 4.18 10.08
CA PHE A 254 3.38 3.10 10.93
C PHE A 254 2.60 1.79 10.79
N ARG A 255 1.69 1.69 9.80
CA ARG A 255 0.83 0.54 9.49
C ARG A 255 -0.08 0.09 10.65
N LEU A 256 -0.35 0.96 11.62
CA LEU A 256 -1.20 0.68 12.78
C LEU A 256 -2.68 0.68 12.38
N THR A 257 -3.52 -0.05 13.14
CA THR A 257 -4.98 0.03 12.97
C THR A 257 -5.55 1.18 13.79
N HIS A 258 -6.27 2.13 13.16
CA HIS A 258 -6.98 3.20 13.88
C HIS A 258 -8.44 2.80 14.15
N LEU A 259 -8.85 2.89 15.42
CA LEU A 259 -10.20 2.66 15.91
C LEU A 259 -10.68 3.93 16.66
N SER A 260 -11.73 4.60 16.20
CA SER A 260 -12.34 5.71 16.96
C SER A 260 -13.68 5.28 17.55
N THR A 261 -13.85 5.37 18.87
CA THR A 261 -15.13 4.98 19.50
C THR A 261 -16.29 5.86 19.06
N GLY A 262 -16.02 7.12 18.72
CA GLY A 262 -17.03 8.01 18.16
C GLY A 262 -17.48 7.58 16.77
N ASP A 263 -16.60 6.99 15.95
CA ASP A 263 -16.94 6.51 14.61
C ASP A 263 -17.57 5.11 14.67
N LEU A 264 -17.09 4.24 15.56
CA LEU A 264 -17.76 2.98 15.88
C LEU A 264 -19.21 3.25 16.31
N LEU A 265 -19.44 4.08 17.33
CA LEU A 265 -20.78 4.44 17.82
C LEU A 265 -21.69 5.10 16.75
N ARG A 266 -21.11 5.91 15.85
CA ARG A 266 -21.85 6.48 14.70
C ARG A 266 -22.27 5.40 13.71
N ALA A 267 -21.43 4.40 13.43
CA ALA A 267 -21.75 3.32 12.51
C ALA A 267 -22.94 2.44 12.99
N GLU A 268 -23.13 2.31 14.31
CA GLU A 268 -24.29 1.64 14.95
C GLU A 268 -25.58 2.45 14.77
N LEU A 269 -25.44 3.76 14.96
CA LEU A 269 -26.52 4.74 14.90
C LEU A 269 -27.07 4.87 13.49
N GLU A 270 -26.17 4.99 12.53
CA GLU A 270 -26.46 5.01 11.10
C GLU A 270 -27.26 3.77 10.70
N LYS A 271 -26.83 2.60 11.18
CA LYS A 271 -27.53 1.32 10.95
C LYS A 271 -28.91 1.27 11.61
N GLY A 272 -29.03 1.83 12.81
CA GLY A 272 -30.31 2.12 13.46
C GLY A 272 -30.70 1.19 14.60
N SER A 273 -29.74 0.55 15.27
CA SER A 273 -30.00 -0.34 16.42
C SER A 273 -30.85 0.30 17.50
N ASP A 274 -31.52 -0.52 18.30
CA ASP A 274 -32.08 -0.04 19.57
C ASP A 274 -30.98 0.34 20.55
N ILE A 275 -29.84 -0.36 20.52
CA ILE A 275 -28.56 0.06 21.13
C ILE A 275 -28.11 1.41 20.55
N GLY A 276 -27.94 1.52 19.23
CA GLY A 276 -27.47 2.72 18.54
C GLY A 276 -28.35 3.94 18.81
N LYS A 277 -29.67 3.84 18.64
CA LYS A 277 -30.65 4.90 18.99
C LYS A 277 -30.42 5.41 20.41
N LYS A 278 -30.37 4.51 21.41
CA LYS A 278 -30.06 4.85 22.81
C LYS A 278 -28.70 5.53 22.95
N CYS A 279 -27.66 5.04 22.27
CA CYS A 279 -26.34 5.67 22.25
C CYS A 279 -26.37 7.07 21.62
N GLY A 280 -27.16 7.30 20.57
CA GLY A 280 -27.26 8.59 19.88
C GLY A 280 -27.95 9.64 20.71
N ASP A 281 -29.01 9.28 21.43
CA ASP A 281 -29.67 10.23 22.31
C ASP A 281 -28.76 10.62 23.48
N LEU A 282 -28.01 9.67 24.06
CA LEU A 282 -26.93 9.97 25.01
C LEU A 282 -25.84 10.87 24.40
N MET A 283 -25.40 10.59 23.16
CA MET A 283 -24.36 11.36 22.46
C MET A 283 -24.81 12.80 22.09
N LYS A 284 -26.09 13.00 21.76
CA LYS A 284 -26.72 14.32 21.56
C LYS A 284 -26.86 15.09 22.87
N GLU A 285 -27.18 14.41 23.96
CA GLU A 285 -27.23 15.02 25.30
C GLU A 285 -25.85 15.33 25.88
N GLY A 286 -24.78 14.79 25.27
CA GLY A 286 -23.39 14.95 25.71
C GLY A 286 -22.95 13.93 26.77
N LYS A 287 -23.78 12.94 27.09
CA LYS A 287 -23.54 11.91 28.12
C LYS A 287 -22.60 10.81 27.62
N ILE A 288 -21.95 10.13 28.56
CA ILE A 288 -21.15 8.93 28.28
C ILE A 288 -22.06 7.74 27.94
N VAL A 289 -21.70 7.00 26.88
CA VAL A 289 -22.39 5.76 26.47
C VAL A 289 -21.97 4.60 27.39
N PRO A 290 -22.88 3.68 27.78
CA PRO A 290 -22.56 2.59 28.70
C PRO A 290 -21.32 1.77 28.29
N MET A 291 -20.47 1.51 29.27
CA MET A 291 -19.17 0.83 29.14
C MET A 291 -19.27 -0.50 28.39
N SER A 292 -20.25 -1.35 28.73
CA SER A 292 -20.44 -2.68 28.11
C SER A 292 -20.63 -2.62 26.60
N ILE A 293 -21.29 -1.58 26.08
CA ILE A 293 -21.47 -1.36 24.64
C ILE A 293 -20.13 -1.01 24.02
N ILE A 294 -19.42 0.00 24.55
CA ILE A 294 -18.15 0.48 23.97
C ILE A 294 -17.08 -0.62 23.97
N LEU A 295 -16.95 -1.39 25.06
CA LEU A 295 -16.00 -2.50 25.15
C LEU A 295 -16.32 -3.61 24.14
N GLY A 296 -17.61 -3.95 23.95
CA GLY A 296 -18.02 -4.91 22.93
C GLY A 296 -17.58 -4.51 21.51
N LEU A 297 -17.73 -3.23 21.16
CA LEU A 297 -17.33 -2.70 19.85
C LEU A 297 -15.82 -2.65 19.67
N LEU A 298 -15.07 -2.23 20.70
CA LEU A 298 -13.62 -2.24 20.64
C LEU A 298 -13.07 -3.67 20.54
N LYS A 299 -13.63 -4.63 21.30
CA LYS A 299 -13.25 -6.06 21.21
C LYS A 299 -13.51 -6.63 19.82
N ALA A 300 -14.68 -6.36 19.24
CA ALA A 300 -15.02 -6.79 17.88
C ALA A 300 -14.07 -6.17 16.83
N ALA A 301 -13.84 -4.86 16.89
CA ALA A 301 -12.98 -4.15 15.95
C ALA A 301 -11.50 -4.58 16.03
N ILE A 302 -10.99 -4.87 17.23
CA ILE A 302 -9.64 -5.43 17.43
C ILE A 302 -9.53 -6.83 16.81
N ASN A 303 -10.51 -7.71 17.09
CA ASN A 303 -10.50 -9.08 16.59
C ASN A 303 -10.61 -9.18 15.05
N ASN A 304 -11.32 -8.24 14.42
CA ASN A 304 -11.56 -8.20 12.97
C ASN A 304 -10.38 -7.60 12.15
N SER A 305 -9.33 -7.13 12.81
CA SER A 305 -8.19 -6.44 12.17
C SER A 305 -7.17 -7.41 11.53
N PRO A 306 -6.31 -6.94 10.60
CA PRO A 306 -5.29 -7.77 9.95
C PRO A 306 -4.30 -8.38 10.95
N GLU A 307 -3.94 -9.66 10.78
CA GLU A 307 -3.14 -10.40 11.77
C GLU A 307 -1.74 -9.82 12.00
N ASN A 308 -1.18 -9.14 11.00
CA ASN A 308 0.15 -8.52 11.06
C ASN A 308 0.09 -7.01 11.40
N THR A 309 -0.99 -6.50 12.03
CA THR A 309 -1.04 -5.10 12.48
C THR A 309 -0.01 -4.87 13.59
N PRO A 310 0.93 -3.89 13.48
CA PRO A 310 1.94 -3.67 14.51
C PRO A 310 1.37 -3.09 15.82
N GLY A 311 0.13 -2.60 15.80
CA GLY A 311 -0.55 -2.03 16.95
C GLY A 311 -1.89 -1.38 16.60
N PHE A 312 -2.51 -0.75 17.60
CA PHE A 312 -3.82 -0.10 17.49
C PHE A 312 -3.78 1.29 18.11
N LEU A 313 -4.32 2.28 17.40
CA LEU A 313 -4.59 3.62 17.91
C LEU A 313 -6.08 3.71 18.24
N ILE A 314 -6.43 3.95 19.50
CA ILE A 314 -7.83 4.03 19.96
C ILE A 314 -8.16 5.49 20.31
N ASP A 315 -8.91 6.18 19.44
CA ASP A 315 -9.33 7.58 19.61
C ASP A 315 -10.66 7.72 20.36
N GLY A 316 -10.73 8.75 21.20
CA GLY A 316 -11.95 9.15 21.90
C GLY A 316 -12.34 8.22 23.06
N PHE A 317 -11.42 7.37 23.51
CA PHE A 317 -11.59 6.41 24.61
C PHE A 317 -10.24 6.13 25.29
N PRO A 318 -10.20 5.82 26.60
CA PRO A 318 -11.31 5.88 27.58
C PRO A 318 -11.81 7.30 27.87
N ARG A 319 -13.06 7.44 28.32
CA ARG A 319 -13.68 8.74 28.70
C ARG A 319 -13.95 8.90 30.19
N ALA A 320 -13.89 7.81 30.93
CA ALA A 320 -14.02 7.74 32.37
C ALA A 320 -13.09 6.65 32.92
N MET A 321 -12.82 6.67 34.23
CA MET A 321 -11.80 5.82 34.86
C MET A 321 -12.17 4.33 34.83
N ASP A 322 -13.45 4.04 35.06
CA ASP A 322 -14.05 2.71 35.00
C ASP A 322 -13.88 2.06 33.62
N GLN A 323 -14.04 2.83 32.55
CA GLN A 323 -13.80 2.39 31.18
C GLN A 323 -12.34 2.01 30.92
N ALA A 324 -11.39 2.76 31.48
CA ALA A 324 -9.97 2.47 31.34
C ALA A 324 -9.62 1.14 32.04
N ILE A 325 -10.04 1.00 33.29
CA ILE A 325 -9.79 -0.19 34.12
C ILE A 325 -10.41 -1.44 33.50
N GLU A 326 -11.68 -1.39 33.11
CA GLU A 326 -12.37 -2.56 32.56
C GLU A 326 -11.85 -2.92 31.15
N PHE A 327 -11.37 -1.96 30.35
CA PHE A 327 -10.68 -2.28 29.08
C PHE A 327 -9.39 -3.05 29.31
N GLU A 328 -8.50 -2.57 30.19
CA GLU A 328 -7.21 -3.25 30.42
C GLU A 328 -7.40 -4.65 31.02
N LYS A 329 -8.45 -4.83 31.82
CA LYS A 329 -8.87 -6.11 32.40
C LYS A 329 -9.45 -7.08 31.36
N THR A 330 -10.41 -6.64 30.54
CA THR A 330 -11.24 -7.52 29.67
C THR A 330 -10.78 -7.64 28.23
N ILE A 331 -9.98 -6.70 27.73
CA ILE A 331 -9.46 -6.67 26.36
C ILE A 331 -7.94 -6.82 26.42
N PHE A 332 -7.18 -5.72 26.49
CA PHE A 332 -5.71 -5.72 26.54
C PHE A 332 -5.23 -4.49 27.30
N PRO A 333 -4.09 -4.55 28.02
CA PRO A 333 -3.48 -3.36 28.60
C PRO A 333 -3.09 -2.37 27.51
N ALA A 334 -3.23 -1.07 27.78
CA ALA A 334 -2.59 -0.05 26.97
C ALA A 334 -1.06 -0.18 27.05
N LYS A 335 -0.34 0.34 26.06
CA LYS A 335 1.11 0.53 26.10
C LYS A 335 1.47 1.99 26.41
N LYS A 336 0.80 2.93 25.73
CA LYS A 336 0.98 4.38 25.90
C LYS A 336 -0.37 5.09 25.70
N VAL A 337 -0.46 6.31 26.22
CA VAL A 337 -1.58 7.24 26.05
C VAL A 337 -1.06 8.54 25.44
N LEU A 338 -1.62 8.92 24.29
CA LEU A 338 -1.32 10.17 23.60
C LEU A 338 -2.30 11.23 24.07
N PHE A 339 -1.85 12.21 24.84
CA PHE A 339 -2.70 13.29 25.35
C PHE A 339 -2.51 14.57 24.54
N PHE A 340 -3.53 14.92 23.75
CA PHE A 340 -3.61 16.15 22.99
C PHE A 340 -4.04 17.30 23.89
N ASN A 341 -3.05 18.04 24.39
CA ASN A 341 -3.24 19.23 25.21
C ASN A 341 -3.65 20.42 24.32
N CYS A 342 -4.68 21.15 24.72
CA CYS A 342 -5.18 22.32 23.98
C CYS A 342 -5.99 23.22 24.93
N PRO A 343 -5.78 24.55 24.91
CA PRO A 343 -6.60 25.51 25.65
C PRO A 343 -8.07 25.43 25.23
N LEU A 344 -8.97 25.66 26.20
CA LEU A 344 -10.42 25.56 26.03
C LEU A 344 -10.93 26.51 24.93
N ASP A 345 -10.49 27.76 24.94
CA ASP A 345 -10.89 28.79 23.98
C ASP A 345 -10.55 28.38 22.53
N THR A 346 -9.39 27.73 22.34
CA THR A 346 -8.96 27.18 21.04
C THR A 346 -9.84 26.00 20.63
N LEU A 347 -10.22 25.14 21.57
CA LEU A 347 -11.13 24.02 21.30
C LEU A 347 -12.55 24.51 20.97
N GLU A 348 -13.06 25.51 21.69
CA GLU A 348 -14.39 26.09 21.46
C GLU A 348 -14.44 26.75 20.07
N ALA A 349 -13.45 27.57 19.72
CA ALA A 349 -13.33 28.16 18.39
C ALA A 349 -13.34 27.08 17.28
N ARG A 350 -12.51 26.03 17.41
CA ARG A 350 -12.45 24.91 16.46
C ARG A 350 -13.75 24.11 16.38
N LEU A 351 -14.48 23.92 17.47
CA LEU A 351 -15.77 23.23 17.46
C LEU A 351 -16.88 24.08 16.84
N LEU A 352 -16.90 25.39 17.08
CA LEU A 352 -17.84 26.32 16.45
C LEU A 352 -17.61 26.39 14.93
N GLU A 353 -16.34 26.38 14.48
CA GLU A 353 -15.98 26.29 13.07
C GLU A 353 -16.35 24.93 12.46
N ARG A 354 -16.12 23.83 13.19
CA ARG A 354 -16.51 22.49 12.76
C ARG A 354 -18.03 22.32 12.68
N GLY A 355 -18.80 22.93 13.57
CA GLY A 355 -20.27 22.92 13.54
C GLY A 355 -20.81 23.58 12.25
N LYS A 356 -20.16 24.64 11.77
CA LYS A 356 -20.50 25.32 10.51
C LYS A 356 -20.14 24.51 9.25
N THR A 357 -19.18 23.59 9.33
CA THR A 357 -18.57 22.94 8.16
C THR A 357 -18.82 21.44 8.03
N SER A 358 -19.18 20.73 9.11
CA SER A 358 -19.20 19.25 9.14
C SER A 358 -20.59 18.59 9.15
N GLY A 359 -21.68 19.36 9.19
CA GLY A 359 -23.05 18.83 9.17
C GLY A 359 -23.45 17.98 10.40
N ARG A 360 -22.70 18.07 11.52
CA ARG A 360 -22.98 17.35 12.76
C ARG A 360 -24.13 17.99 13.54
N ALA A 361 -25.27 17.29 13.58
CA ALA A 361 -26.50 17.75 14.24
C ALA A 361 -26.40 17.94 15.78
N ASP A 362 -25.29 17.51 16.37
CA ASP A 362 -24.97 17.55 17.81
C ASP A 362 -23.95 18.64 18.20
N ASP A 363 -23.40 19.41 17.26
CA ASP A 363 -22.43 20.49 17.55
C ASP A 363 -23.13 21.86 17.74
N ASN A 364 -24.10 21.94 18.67
CA ASN A 364 -24.66 23.22 19.15
C ASN A 364 -23.92 23.73 20.40
N ILE A 365 -24.01 25.03 20.71
CA ILE A 365 -23.25 25.69 21.79
C ILE A 365 -23.45 24.99 23.15
N ASP A 366 -24.68 24.63 23.49
CA ASP A 366 -24.98 23.99 24.78
C ASP A 366 -24.42 22.56 24.88
N THR A 367 -24.40 21.83 23.76
CA THR A 367 -23.83 20.47 23.69
C THR A 367 -22.31 20.50 23.66
N ILE A 368 -21.71 21.50 23.02
CA ILE A 368 -20.27 21.77 23.07
C ILE A 368 -19.83 22.06 24.52
N ARG A 369 -20.55 22.94 25.23
CA ARG A 369 -20.30 23.24 26.65
C ARG A 369 -20.43 22.01 27.56
N LYS A 370 -21.49 21.20 27.38
CA LYS A 370 -21.63 19.92 28.10
C LYS A 370 -20.45 18.97 27.83
N ARG A 371 -20.02 18.83 26.57
CA ARG A 371 -18.86 18.01 26.19
C ARG A 371 -17.54 18.50 26.78
N PHE A 372 -17.35 19.81 26.94
CA PHE A 372 -16.20 20.34 27.68
C PHE A 372 -16.28 20.03 29.16
N LYS A 373 -17.44 20.20 29.78
CA LYS A 373 -17.66 19.88 31.20
C LYS A 373 -17.36 18.40 31.48
N THR A 374 -17.97 17.48 30.75
CA THR A 374 -17.68 16.03 30.84
C THR A 374 -16.20 15.70 30.56
N PHE A 375 -15.55 16.39 29.60
CA PHE A 375 -14.13 16.19 29.37
C PHE A 375 -13.27 16.61 30.57
N GLN A 376 -13.57 17.74 31.21
CA GLN A 376 -12.84 18.22 32.39
C GLN A 376 -13.09 17.36 33.64
N GLU A 377 -14.36 17.02 33.90
CA GLU A 377 -14.77 16.34 35.13
C GLU A 377 -14.51 14.82 35.08
N GLU A 378 -14.65 14.17 33.92
CA GLU A 378 -14.61 12.70 33.81
C GLU A 378 -13.41 12.18 33.00
N SER A 379 -13.09 12.81 31.86
CA SER A 379 -12.05 12.30 30.94
C SER A 379 -10.63 12.76 31.27
N LEU A 380 -10.44 13.98 31.77
CA LEU A 380 -9.13 14.52 32.12
C LEU A 380 -8.47 13.78 33.32
N PRO A 381 -9.20 13.36 34.38
CA PRO A 381 -8.63 12.52 35.44
C PRO A 381 -8.01 11.21 34.94
N VAL A 382 -8.54 10.62 33.86
CA VAL A 382 -8.01 9.38 33.26
C VAL A 382 -6.57 9.55 32.77
N VAL A 383 -6.19 10.75 32.33
CA VAL A 383 -4.81 11.07 31.96
C VAL A 383 -3.88 10.94 33.17
N GLY A 384 -4.32 11.34 34.35
CA GLY A 384 -3.56 11.21 35.60
C GLY A 384 -3.26 9.75 35.98
N HIS A 385 -4.24 8.86 35.78
CA HIS A 385 -4.11 7.43 36.10
C HIS A 385 -2.99 6.72 35.33
N PHE A 386 -2.76 7.09 34.06
CA PHE A 386 -1.71 6.47 33.25
C PHE A 386 -0.29 6.99 33.55
N GLY A 387 -0.14 8.11 34.28
CA GLY A 387 1.16 8.59 34.77
C GLY A 387 2.25 8.68 33.68
N SER A 388 3.36 7.95 33.86
CA SER A 388 4.49 7.90 32.91
C SER A 388 4.15 7.27 31.55
N ARG A 389 3.01 6.58 31.42
CA ARG A 389 2.49 6.07 30.14
C ARG A 389 1.83 7.17 29.30
N VAL A 390 1.75 8.42 29.77
CA VAL A 390 1.25 9.56 28.97
C VAL A 390 2.39 10.25 28.21
N LEU A 391 2.22 10.38 26.88
CA LEU A 391 2.97 11.32 26.05
C LEU A 391 2.04 12.52 25.78
N LYS A 392 2.43 13.71 26.26
CA LYS A 392 1.66 14.95 26.06
C LYS A 392 2.08 15.60 24.74
N ILE A 393 1.10 16.02 23.93
CA ILE A 393 1.29 16.70 22.65
C ILE A 393 0.53 18.03 22.69
N GLU A 394 1.25 19.14 22.54
CA GLU A 394 0.63 20.45 22.35
C GLU A 394 -0.06 20.49 20.97
N SER A 395 -1.35 20.79 20.96
CA SER A 395 -2.21 20.65 19.77
C SER A 395 -2.84 21.98 19.29
N THR A 396 -2.29 23.10 19.73
CA THR A 396 -2.66 24.47 19.32
C THR A 396 -2.25 24.82 17.89
N GLY A 397 -1.11 24.31 17.42
CA GLY A 397 -0.58 24.55 16.08
C GLY A 397 -1.36 23.88 14.94
N THR A 398 -0.80 23.98 13.73
CA THR A 398 -1.36 23.38 12.50
C THR A 398 -1.36 21.85 12.54
N VAL A 399 -2.16 21.23 11.67
CA VAL A 399 -2.22 19.75 11.55
C VAL A 399 -0.84 19.14 11.23
N ASP A 400 0.00 19.81 10.45
CA ASP A 400 1.35 19.31 10.12
C ASP A 400 2.38 19.51 11.24
N GLU A 401 2.36 20.64 11.95
CA GLU A 401 3.22 20.86 13.12
C GLU A 401 2.90 19.85 14.24
N VAL A 402 1.60 19.68 14.55
CA VAL A 402 1.14 18.73 15.58
C VAL A 402 1.45 17.29 15.16
N TYR A 403 1.35 16.95 13.87
CA TYR A 403 1.77 15.64 13.38
C TYR A 403 3.28 15.41 13.54
N THR A 404 4.09 16.41 13.22
CA THR A 404 5.55 16.32 13.29
C THR A 404 6.02 16.13 14.73
N THR A 405 5.48 16.91 15.66
CA THR A 405 5.74 16.77 17.11
C THR A 405 5.33 15.38 17.62
N LEU A 406 4.12 14.93 17.26
CA LEU A 406 3.60 13.61 17.64
C LEU A 406 4.46 12.47 17.09
N LYS A 407 4.81 12.51 15.80
CA LYS A 407 5.69 11.53 15.15
C LYS A 407 7.06 11.47 15.84
N ASN A 408 7.65 12.63 16.11
CA ASN A 408 8.96 12.70 16.76
C ASN A 408 8.91 12.11 18.17
N GLY A 409 7.89 12.42 18.97
CA GLY A 409 7.71 11.84 20.31
C GLY A 409 7.48 10.32 20.30
N LEU A 410 6.70 9.82 19.34
CA LEU A 410 6.47 8.39 19.15
C LEU A 410 7.74 7.62 18.73
N LEU A 411 8.60 8.25 17.93
CA LEU A 411 9.89 7.69 17.51
C LEU A 411 10.93 7.76 18.63
N SER A 412 11.01 8.86 19.38
CA SER A 412 11.99 9.04 20.46
C SER A 412 11.74 8.12 21.66
N GLU A 413 10.49 7.70 21.89
CA GLU A 413 10.13 6.72 22.93
C GLU A 413 10.07 5.27 22.40
N GLU A 414 10.49 5.00 21.16
CA GLU A 414 10.40 3.68 20.49
C GLU A 414 8.99 3.04 20.51
N ILE A 415 7.93 3.86 20.63
CA ILE A 415 6.54 3.39 20.67
C ILE A 415 6.16 2.80 19.30
N VAL A 416 6.67 3.41 18.22
CA VAL A 416 6.55 2.97 16.83
C VAL A 416 7.94 2.89 16.19
N LYS A 417 8.11 2.04 15.16
CA LYS A 417 9.35 1.97 14.38
C LYS A 417 9.07 2.28 12.90
N PRO A 418 9.93 3.04 12.20
CA PRO A 418 9.79 3.24 10.77
C PRO A 418 10.01 1.89 10.07
N VAL A 419 9.15 1.53 9.12
CA VAL A 419 9.28 0.24 8.43
C VAL A 419 10.20 0.40 7.21
N PRO A 420 11.36 -0.28 7.15
CA PRO A 420 12.32 -0.08 6.08
C PRO A 420 11.78 -0.60 4.74
N ASN A 421 12.12 0.11 3.66
CA ASN A 421 11.76 -0.27 2.29
C ASN A 421 12.83 -1.22 1.73
N ILE A 422 12.64 -2.53 1.90
CA ILE A 422 13.62 -3.55 1.50
C ILE A 422 13.40 -4.03 0.06
N ILE A 423 14.48 -4.03 -0.73
CA ILE A 423 14.56 -4.60 -2.08
C ILE A 423 15.72 -5.60 -2.12
N PHE A 424 15.44 -6.89 -2.34
CA PHE A 424 16.49 -7.89 -2.54
C PHE A 424 17.04 -7.84 -3.97
N VAL A 425 18.32 -8.15 -4.14
CA VAL A 425 18.97 -8.20 -5.45
C VAL A 425 19.67 -9.55 -5.64
N LEU A 426 19.09 -10.36 -6.53
CA LEU A 426 19.48 -11.73 -6.83
C LEU A 426 20.00 -11.87 -8.26
N GLY A 427 20.79 -12.92 -8.50
CA GLY A 427 21.36 -13.23 -9.81
C GLY A 427 22.72 -13.91 -9.69
N GLY A 428 23.13 -14.61 -10.74
CA GLY A 428 24.36 -15.42 -10.72
C GLY A 428 25.62 -14.59 -10.41
N PRO A 429 26.72 -15.22 -9.93
CA PRO A 429 28.02 -14.57 -9.88
C PRO A 429 28.41 -14.08 -11.30
N GLY A 430 28.78 -12.82 -11.48
CA GLY A 430 29.08 -12.24 -12.81
C GLY A 430 27.91 -11.54 -13.54
N SER A 431 26.69 -11.57 -13.00
CA SER A 431 25.48 -10.97 -13.60
C SER A 431 25.44 -9.42 -13.62
N GLY A 432 26.44 -8.75 -13.03
CA GLY A 432 26.50 -7.28 -12.96
C GLY A 432 25.65 -6.65 -11.84
N LYS A 433 24.93 -7.44 -11.03
CA LYS A 433 24.04 -6.93 -9.96
C LYS A 433 24.65 -5.81 -9.09
N GLY A 434 25.81 -6.01 -8.47
CA GLY A 434 26.46 -4.98 -7.64
C GLY A 434 26.79 -3.69 -8.38
N THR A 435 27.18 -3.76 -9.67
CA THR A 435 27.39 -2.58 -10.52
C THR A 435 26.10 -1.78 -10.68
N GLN A 436 24.97 -2.46 -10.88
CA GLN A 436 23.67 -1.82 -11.02
C GLN A 436 23.12 -1.32 -9.68
N CYS A 437 23.37 -2.03 -8.58
CA CYS A 437 23.07 -1.55 -7.22
C CYS A 437 23.76 -0.23 -6.91
N VAL A 438 25.05 -0.08 -7.25
CA VAL A 438 25.79 1.18 -7.04
C VAL A 438 25.19 2.33 -7.86
N ARG A 439 24.75 2.08 -9.11
CA ARG A 439 24.06 3.10 -9.93
C ARG A 439 22.71 3.49 -9.34
N LEU A 440 21.87 2.52 -8.97
CA LEU A 440 20.57 2.76 -8.35
C LEU A 440 20.69 3.49 -7.01
N ALA A 441 21.62 3.07 -6.15
CA ALA A 441 21.90 3.73 -4.88
C ALA A 441 22.29 5.20 -5.07
N LYS A 442 23.12 5.50 -6.07
CA LYS A 442 23.52 6.88 -6.39
C LYS A 442 22.38 7.71 -6.99
N GLU A 443 21.62 7.17 -7.94
CA GLU A 443 20.58 7.93 -8.65
C GLU A 443 19.31 8.14 -7.81
N TYR A 444 18.96 7.16 -6.95
CA TYR A 444 17.73 7.15 -6.14
C TYR A 444 18.00 7.28 -4.63
N GLN A 445 19.24 7.57 -4.22
CA GLN A 445 19.67 7.82 -2.84
C GLN A 445 19.43 6.63 -1.86
N LEU A 446 19.33 5.41 -2.38
CA LEU A 446 19.10 4.19 -1.60
C LEU A 446 20.36 3.72 -0.88
N THR A 447 20.22 3.10 0.29
CA THR A 447 21.33 2.43 0.98
C THR A 447 21.62 1.08 0.30
N HIS A 448 22.85 0.86 -0.18
CA HIS A 448 23.28 -0.43 -0.70
C HIS A 448 23.96 -1.27 0.41
N LEU A 449 23.40 -2.44 0.71
CA LEU A 449 23.92 -3.40 1.67
C LEU A 449 24.31 -4.69 0.95
N SER A 450 25.61 -4.92 0.76
CA SER A 450 26.14 -6.14 0.16
C SER A 450 26.57 -7.10 1.27
N THR A 451 25.93 -8.26 1.36
CA THR A 451 26.28 -9.29 2.36
C THR A 451 27.73 -9.76 2.24
N GLY A 452 28.26 -9.81 1.01
CA GLY A 452 29.67 -10.14 0.75
C GLY A 452 30.65 -9.05 1.19
N ASP A 453 30.21 -7.80 1.33
CA ASP A 453 31.06 -6.71 1.83
C ASP A 453 30.97 -6.61 3.35
N LEU A 454 29.79 -6.79 3.94
CA LEU A 454 29.60 -6.88 5.41
C LEU A 454 30.46 -8.01 6.02
N LEU A 455 30.46 -9.20 5.41
CA LEU A 455 31.27 -10.34 5.88
C LEU A 455 32.77 -10.10 5.74
N ARG A 456 33.21 -9.37 4.69
CA ARG A 456 34.64 -9.05 4.49
C ARG A 456 35.13 -7.98 5.45
N ALA A 457 34.31 -6.95 5.72
CA ALA A 457 34.61 -5.95 6.75
C ALA A 457 34.75 -6.57 8.16
N GLU A 458 33.96 -7.60 8.49
CA GLU A 458 34.14 -8.35 9.75
C GLU A 458 35.43 -9.19 9.79
N LEU A 459 35.89 -9.67 8.64
CA LEU A 459 37.15 -10.40 8.52
C LEU A 459 38.36 -9.47 8.65
N GLU A 460 38.30 -8.28 8.06
CA GLU A 460 39.31 -7.22 8.22
C GLU A 460 39.44 -6.73 9.68
N LYS A 461 38.33 -6.69 10.44
CA LYS A 461 38.33 -6.45 11.89
C LYS A 461 38.92 -7.59 12.71
N GLY A 462 39.19 -8.75 12.11
CA GLY A 462 39.80 -9.91 12.77
C GLY A 462 38.90 -10.67 13.76
N SER A 463 37.57 -10.46 13.72
CA SER A 463 36.63 -11.07 14.67
C SER A 463 36.59 -12.61 14.53
N GLU A 464 36.27 -13.34 15.61
CA GLU A 464 36.15 -14.82 15.54
C GLU A 464 35.08 -15.26 14.53
N ILE A 465 33.99 -14.49 14.44
CA ILE A 465 32.92 -14.68 13.46
C ILE A 465 33.47 -14.42 12.05
N GLY A 466 34.20 -13.32 11.84
CA GLY A 466 34.83 -12.98 10.56
C GLY A 466 35.79 -14.07 10.06
N LYS A 467 36.63 -14.62 10.94
CA LYS A 467 37.53 -15.74 10.62
C LYS A 467 36.77 -16.99 10.15
N LYS A 468 35.79 -17.46 10.94
CA LYS A 468 34.94 -18.62 10.59
C LYS A 468 34.17 -18.40 9.29
N CYS A 469 33.65 -17.19 9.05
CA CYS A 469 32.96 -16.85 7.80
C CYS A 469 33.93 -16.83 6.60
N GLY A 470 35.16 -16.36 6.81
CA GLY A 470 36.20 -16.30 5.78
C GLY A 470 36.53 -17.64 5.15
N ASP A 471 36.70 -18.67 5.97
CA ASP A 471 37.04 -20.01 5.48
C ASP A 471 35.85 -20.65 4.74
N LEU A 472 34.62 -20.48 5.24
CA LEU A 472 33.40 -20.85 4.51
C LEU A 472 33.30 -20.13 3.15
N MET A 473 33.64 -18.84 3.09
CA MET A 473 33.62 -18.06 1.84
C MET A 473 34.68 -18.53 0.83
N LYS A 474 35.89 -18.89 1.28
CA LYS A 474 36.94 -19.48 0.42
C LYS A 474 36.53 -20.84 -0.13
N GLU A 475 35.86 -21.66 0.67
CA GLU A 475 35.36 -22.98 0.26
C GLU A 475 34.11 -22.91 -0.64
N GLY A 476 33.48 -21.73 -0.75
CA GLY A 476 32.25 -21.51 -1.51
C GLY A 476 30.96 -21.93 -0.78
N LYS A 477 31.03 -22.17 0.52
CA LYS A 477 29.89 -22.57 1.37
C LYS A 477 29.04 -21.36 1.80
N ILE A 478 27.79 -21.61 2.18
CA ILE A 478 26.89 -20.59 2.74
C ILE A 478 27.22 -20.35 4.22
N VAL A 479 27.31 -19.07 4.59
CA VAL A 479 27.50 -18.64 5.99
C VAL A 479 26.18 -18.83 6.77
N PRO A 480 26.20 -19.30 8.04
CA PRO A 480 24.99 -19.52 8.82
C PRO A 480 24.02 -18.33 8.87
N MET A 481 22.74 -18.65 8.68
CA MET A 481 21.64 -17.68 8.58
C MET A 481 21.58 -16.70 9.76
N SER A 482 21.77 -17.17 10.99
CA SER A 482 21.75 -16.34 12.21
C SER A 482 22.80 -15.22 12.20
N ILE A 483 23.99 -15.49 11.63
CA ILE A 483 25.07 -14.50 11.51
C ILE A 483 24.71 -13.45 10.45
N ILE A 484 24.26 -13.88 9.27
CA ILE A 484 23.92 -12.96 8.17
C ILE A 484 22.75 -12.04 8.58
N LEU A 485 21.71 -12.58 9.21
CA LEU A 485 20.58 -11.80 9.69
C LEU A 485 20.98 -10.81 10.79
N GLY A 486 21.87 -11.20 11.71
CA GLY A 486 22.43 -10.29 12.71
C GLY A 486 23.18 -9.11 12.07
N LEU A 487 24.04 -9.38 11.08
CA LEU A 487 24.79 -8.36 10.35
C LEU A 487 23.89 -7.45 9.50
N LEU A 488 22.91 -8.01 8.78
CA LEU A 488 21.95 -7.23 8.00
C LEU A 488 21.07 -6.36 8.89
N LYS A 489 20.56 -6.90 10.00
CA LYS A 489 19.78 -6.13 10.97
C LYS A 489 20.59 -4.98 11.55
N ALA A 490 21.81 -5.24 12.02
CA ALA A 490 22.70 -4.20 12.52
C ALA A 490 23.03 -3.14 11.43
N ALA A 491 23.22 -3.54 10.17
CA ALA A 491 23.48 -2.59 9.09
C ALA A 491 22.25 -1.73 8.73
N ILE A 492 21.03 -2.28 8.81
CA ILE A 492 19.77 -1.55 8.64
C ILE A 492 19.56 -0.58 9.81
N ASP A 493 19.70 -1.06 11.06
CA ASP A 493 19.48 -0.29 12.28
C ASP A 493 20.49 0.88 12.43
N ASN A 494 21.73 0.71 11.95
CA ASN A 494 22.77 1.77 11.95
C ASN A 494 22.75 2.68 10.72
N SER A 495 21.82 2.51 9.77
CA SER A 495 21.77 3.34 8.57
C SER A 495 21.09 4.69 8.80
N PRO A 496 21.39 5.73 8.00
CA PRO A 496 20.75 7.04 8.13
C PRO A 496 19.22 6.95 8.00
N THR A 497 18.50 7.56 8.93
CA THR A 497 17.02 7.61 8.95
C THR A 497 16.40 8.35 7.75
N SER A 498 17.22 9.01 6.94
CA SER A 498 16.85 9.68 5.69
C SER A 498 16.82 8.76 4.46
N THR A 499 17.28 7.51 4.54
CA THR A 499 17.36 6.62 3.37
C THR A 499 15.95 6.24 2.83
N PRO A 500 15.67 6.39 1.53
CA PRO A 500 14.37 6.00 0.95
C PRO A 500 14.15 4.48 0.86
N GLY A 501 15.19 3.68 1.12
CA GLY A 501 15.13 2.22 1.09
C GLY A 501 16.50 1.54 0.96
N PHE A 502 16.48 0.22 1.03
CA PHE A 502 17.66 -0.64 1.08
C PHE A 502 17.70 -1.59 -0.12
N LEU A 503 18.81 -1.56 -0.85
CA LEU A 503 19.16 -2.57 -1.86
C LEU A 503 20.06 -3.60 -1.18
N ILE A 504 19.58 -4.82 -1.00
CA ILE A 504 20.36 -5.91 -0.37
C ILE A 504 20.91 -6.83 -1.46
N ASP A 505 22.23 -6.77 -1.73
CA ASP A 505 22.92 -7.62 -2.72
C ASP A 505 23.46 -8.91 -2.09
N GLY A 506 23.29 -10.01 -2.82
CA GLY A 506 23.85 -11.30 -2.50
C GLY A 506 23.09 -12.07 -1.42
N PHE A 507 21.87 -11.67 -1.12
CA PHE A 507 20.97 -12.27 -0.15
C PHE A 507 19.50 -12.02 -0.55
N PRO A 508 18.56 -12.93 -0.22
CA PRO A 508 18.75 -14.27 0.33
C PRO A 508 19.37 -15.27 -0.66
N ARG A 509 20.09 -16.28 -0.15
CA ARG A 509 20.74 -17.34 -0.96
C ARG A 509 20.07 -18.71 -0.89
N ALA A 510 19.18 -18.89 0.08
CA ALA A 510 18.39 -20.10 0.31
C ALA A 510 17.00 -19.70 0.82
N MET A 511 16.06 -20.65 0.81
CA MET A 511 14.65 -20.37 1.09
C MET A 511 14.39 -19.99 2.56
N ASP A 512 15.07 -20.66 3.47
CA ASP A 512 15.06 -20.40 4.91
C ASP A 512 15.47 -18.95 5.22
N GLN A 513 16.54 -18.46 4.59
CA GLN A 513 17.01 -17.08 4.72
C GLN A 513 15.98 -16.05 4.27
N ALA A 514 15.21 -16.34 3.22
CA ALA A 514 14.17 -15.46 2.73
C ALA A 514 13.01 -15.38 3.73
N VAL A 515 12.47 -16.54 4.14
CA VAL A 515 11.34 -16.64 5.08
C VAL A 515 11.70 -16.03 6.43
N GLU A 516 12.88 -16.35 6.97
CA GLU A 516 13.31 -15.85 8.27
C GLU A 516 13.57 -14.33 8.26
N PHE A 517 14.09 -13.77 7.16
CA PHE A 517 14.18 -12.30 7.02
C PHE A 517 12.80 -11.64 7.03
N GLU A 518 11.82 -12.19 6.28
CA GLU A 518 10.47 -11.61 6.22
C GLU A 518 9.77 -11.65 7.59
N ASN A 519 10.01 -12.70 8.38
CA ASN A 519 9.48 -12.88 9.73
C ASN A 519 10.16 -11.99 10.78
N THR A 520 11.49 -11.91 10.75
CA THR A 520 12.31 -11.32 11.84
C THR A 520 12.73 -9.87 11.61
N ILE A 521 12.71 -9.38 10.36
CA ILE A 521 13.02 -7.99 10.01
C ILE A 521 11.79 -7.31 9.40
N CYS A 522 11.46 -7.60 8.15
CA CYS A 522 10.19 -7.24 7.51
C CYS A 522 10.07 -7.89 6.12
N PRO A 523 8.85 -8.00 5.56
CA PRO A 523 8.66 -8.46 4.19
C PRO A 523 9.34 -7.55 3.17
N ALA A 524 10.02 -8.13 2.19
CA ALA A 524 10.62 -7.42 1.07
C ALA A 524 9.52 -6.84 0.17
N LYS A 525 9.68 -5.56 -0.20
CA LYS A 525 8.80 -4.89 -1.17
C LYS A 525 8.92 -5.58 -2.53
N LYS A 526 10.17 -5.82 -2.98
CA LYS A 526 10.48 -6.45 -4.28
C LYS A 526 11.81 -7.19 -4.29
N VAL A 527 11.98 -8.03 -5.31
CA VAL A 527 13.20 -8.77 -5.64
C VAL A 527 13.61 -8.48 -7.08
N LEU A 528 14.85 -8.05 -7.29
CA LEU A 528 15.41 -7.77 -8.61
C LEU A 528 16.26 -8.97 -9.02
N PHE A 529 15.86 -9.67 -10.09
CA PHE A 529 16.53 -10.89 -10.54
C PHE A 529 17.27 -10.66 -11.85
N PHE A 530 18.61 -10.59 -11.77
CA PHE A 530 19.48 -10.48 -12.94
C PHE A 530 19.71 -11.85 -13.57
N ASN A 531 18.97 -12.13 -14.64
CA ASN A 531 19.07 -13.35 -15.43
C ASN A 531 20.24 -13.25 -16.41
N CYS A 532 21.06 -14.30 -16.50
CA CYS A 532 22.20 -14.34 -17.41
C CYS A 532 22.53 -15.80 -17.77
N PRO A 533 22.80 -16.12 -19.05
CA PRO A 533 23.33 -17.42 -19.47
C PRO A 533 24.69 -17.72 -18.81
N LEU A 534 24.95 -19.00 -18.57
CA LEU A 534 26.15 -19.48 -17.87
C LEU A 534 27.44 -19.03 -18.58
N GLU A 535 27.47 -19.15 -19.91
CA GLU A 535 28.61 -18.84 -20.77
C GLU A 535 29.02 -17.37 -20.63
N THR A 536 28.03 -16.48 -20.46
CA THR A 536 28.25 -15.04 -20.24
C THR A 536 28.76 -14.75 -18.82
N LEU A 537 28.32 -15.53 -17.82
CA LEU A 537 28.80 -15.40 -16.44
C LEU A 537 30.26 -15.88 -16.31
N GLU A 538 30.60 -17.03 -16.89
CA GLU A 538 31.96 -17.57 -16.87
C GLU A 538 32.97 -16.62 -17.51
N ALA A 539 32.66 -16.10 -18.72
CA ALA A 539 33.52 -15.15 -19.41
C ALA A 539 33.80 -13.89 -18.55
N ARG A 540 32.76 -13.29 -17.96
CA ARG A 540 32.88 -12.10 -17.11
C ARG A 540 33.65 -12.35 -15.82
N LEU A 541 33.52 -13.54 -15.22
CA LEU A 541 34.26 -13.89 -14.00
C LEU A 541 35.76 -14.12 -14.28
N LEU A 542 36.09 -14.77 -15.40
CA LEU A 542 37.48 -14.98 -15.83
C LEU A 542 38.19 -13.67 -16.18
N GLU A 543 37.48 -12.72 -16.78
CA GLU A 543 38.00 -11.37 -17.04
C GLU A 543 38.17 -10.56 -15.74
N ARG A 544 37.22 -10.67 -14.80
CA ARG A 544 37.31 -10.03 -13.48
C ARG A 544 38.46 -10.58 -12.62
N GLY A 545 38.72 -11.88 -12.67
CA GLY A 545 39.83 -12.51 -11.95
C GLY A 545 41.19 -11.92 -12.36
N LYS A 546 41.36 -11.61 -13.65
CA LYS A 546 42.59 -10.98 -14.20
C LYS A 546 42.77 -9.52 -13.79
N THR A 547 41.69 -8.81 -13.44
CA THR A 547 41.69 -7.34 -13.26
C THR A 547 41.47 -6.87 -11.83
N SER A 548 40.88 -7.69 -10.95
CA SER A 548 40.43 -7.27 -9.61
C SER A 548 41.17 -7.90 -8.42
N GLY A 549 42.17 -8.76 -8.65
CA GLY A 549 43.00 -9.34 -7.58
C GLY A 549 42.25 -10.23 -6.57
N ARG A 550 41.06 -10.74 -6.92
CA ARG A 550 40.26 -11.60 -6.04
C ARG A 550 40.77 -13.03 -6.00
N ALA A 551 41.28 -13.45 -4.84
CA ALA A 551 41.82 -14.79 -4.62
C ALA A 551 40.78 -15.94 -4.74
N ASP A 552 39.47 -15.64 -4.72
CA ASP A 552 38.39 -16.63 -4.85
C ASP A 552 37.88 -16.84 -6.29
N ASP A 553 38.32 -16.04 -7.27
CA ASP A 553 37.87 -16.13 -8.67
C ASP A 553 38.70 -17.14 -9.51
N ASN A 554 38.77 -18.40 -9.06
CA ASN A 554 39.32 -19.53 -9.83
C ASN A 554 38.22 -20.42 -10.44
N ILE A 555 38.54 -21.20 -11.48
CA ILE A 555 37.57 -21.98 -12.28
C ILE A 555 36.72 -22.93 -11.42
N ASP A 556 37.34 -23.65 -10.48
CA ASP A 556 36.65 -24.64 -9.66
C ASP A 556 35.72 -23.97 -8.62
N THR A 557 36.15 -22.85 -8.04
CA THR A 557 35.32 -22.04 -7.13
C THR A 557 34.16 -21.38 -7.88
N ILE A 558 34.39 -20.89 -9.11
CA ILE A 558 33.34 -20.33 -9.98
C ILE A 558 32.25 -21.38 -10.25
N ARG A 559 32.63 -22.59 -10.66
CA ARG A 559 31.71 -23.71 -10.92
C ARG A 559 30.90 -24.10 -9.68
N LYS A 560 31.55 -24.20 -8.51
CA LYS A 560 30.85 -24.47 -7.23
C LYS A 560 29.81 -23.40 -6.90
N ARG A 561 30.18 -22.11 -6.99
CA ARG A 561 29.25 -20.99 -6.74
C ARG A 561 28.07 -20.94 -7.71
N PHE A 562 28.28 -21.36 -8.96
CA PHE A 562 27.20 -21.47 -9.94
C PHE A 562 26.24 -22.63 -9.59
N LYS A 563 26.77 -23.80 -9.22
CA LYS A 563 25.98 -24.95 -8.78
C LYS A 563 25.11 -24.60 -7.57
N THR A 564 25.68 -24.03 -6.50
CA THR A 564 24.93 -23.55 -5.32
C THR A 564 23.87 -22.52 -5.69
N PHE A 565 24.16 -21.61 -6.63
CA PHE A 565 23.17 -20.64 -7.10
C PHE A 565 21.98 -21.29 -7.81
N GLN A 566 22.20 -22.32 -8.64
CA GLN A 566 21.12 -23.06 -9.30
C GLN A 566 20.30 -23.91 -8.31
N GLU A 567 20.96 -24.63 -7.41
CA GLU A 567 20.31 -25.58 -6.50
C GLU A 567 19.59 -24.89 -5.33
N GLU A 568 20.13 -23.80 -4.80
CA GLU A 568 19.64 -23.17 -3.55
C GLU A 568 19.07 -21.76 -3.75
N SER A 569 19.73 -20.91 -4.55
CA SER A 569 19.34 -19.50 -4.69
C SER A 569 18.26 -19.25 -5.75
N LEU A 570 18.22 -20.05 -6.83
CA LEU A 570 17.22 -19.90 -7.88
C LEU A 570 15.79 -20.25 -7.43
N PRO A 571 15.54 -21.29 -6.58
CA PRO A 571 14.22 -21.53 -5.99
C PRO A 571 13.65 -20.33 -5.23
N VAL A 572 14.50 -19.53 -4.58
CA VAL A 572 14.09 -18.32 -3.84
C VAL A 572 13.38 -17.32 -4.76
N VAL A 573 13.83 -17.19 -6.00
CA VAL A 573 13.17 -16.35 -7.02
C VAL A 573 11.74 -16.83 -7.26
N GLY A 574 11.53 -18.15 -7.35
CA GLY A 574 10.19 -18.74 -7.49
C GLY A 574 9.25 -18.40 -6.33
N HIS A 575 9.75 -18.42 -5.09
CA HIS A 575 8.96 -18.10 -3.89
C HIS A 575 8.42 -16.67 -3.87
N PHE A 576 9.19 -15.69 -4.35
CA PHE A 576 8.73 -14.30 -4.38
C PHE A 576 7.67 -14.04 -5.47
N GLY A 577 7.57 -14.89 -6.49
CA GLY A 577 6.48 -14.86 -7.48
C GLY A 577 6.30 -13.49 -8.15
N SER A 578 5.11 -12.89 -8.02
CA SER A 578 4.81 -11.55 -8.53
C SER A 578 5.63 -10.43 -7.88
N ARG A 579 6.36 -10.69 -6.78
CA ARG A 579 7.33 -9.78 -6.19
C ARG A 579 8.72 -9.83 -6.85
N VAL A 580 8.91 -10.60 -7.92
CA VAL A 580 10.13 -10.60 -8.73
C VAL A 580 9.98 -9.67 -9.94
N LEU A 581 10.92 -8.75 -10.11
CA LEU A 581 11.21 -8.10 -11.39
C LEU A 581 12.42 -8.79 -12.02
N LYS A 582 12.23 -9.41 -13.19
CA LYS A 582 13.30 -10.10 -13.94
C LYS A 582 13.97 -9.15 -14.93
N ILE A 583 15.30 -9.11 -14.94
CA ILE A 583 16.12 -8.28 -15.82
C ILE A 583 17.10 -9.17 -16.58
N GLU A 584 17.08 -9.15 -17.91
CA GLU A 584 18.07 -9.83 -18.72
C GLU A 584 19.39 -9.04 -18.69
N SER A 585 20.50 -9.69 -18.30
CA SER A 585 21.77 -9.04 -17.97
C SER A 585 22.92 -9.32 -18.94
N THR A 586 22.60 -9.83 -20.14
CA THR A 586 23.54 -10.14 -21.23
C THR A 586 24.11 -8.90 -21.92
N GLY A 587 23.32 -7.83 -22.04
CA GLY A 587 23.70 -6.59 -22.72
C GLY A 587 24.78 -5.77 -22.01
N THR A 588 25.07 -4.58 -22.54
CA THR A 588 26.02 -3.63 -21.94
C THR A 588 25.50 -3.10 -20.60
N VAL A 589 26.40 -2.57 -19.76
CA VAL A 589 26.06 -2.03 -18.43
C VAL A 589 24.97 -0.95 -18.51
N ASP A 590 24.95 -0.13 -19.57
CA ASP A 590 23.93 0.90 -19.78
C ASP A 590 22.60 0.35 -20.31
N GLN A 591 22.62 -0.65 -21.20
CA GLN A 591 21.39 -1.31 -21.66
C GLN A 591 20.68 -1.99 -20.48
N VAL A 592 21.41 -2.78 -19.71
CA VAL A 592 20.89 -3.48 -18.52
C VAL A 592 20.39 -2.47 -17.47
N TYR A 593 21.03 -1.31 -17.32
CA TYR A 593 20.55 -0.26 -16.42
C TYR A 593 19.27 0.42 -16.93
N ALA A 594 19.16 0.65 -18.24
CA ALA A 594 17.97 1.24 -18.85
C ALA A 594 16.75 0.31 -18.75
N ASP A 595 16.92 -0.99 -18.95
CA ASP A 595 15.87 -1.99 -18.80
C ASP A 595 15.46 -2.18 -17.33
N LEU A 596 16.44 -2.23 -16.41
CA LEU A 596 16.23 -2.23 -14.97
C LEU A 596 15.41 -1.01 -14.51
N LYS A 597 15.79 0.19 -14.95
CA LYS A 597 15.07 1.43 -14.66
C LYS A 597 13.65 1.42 -15.23
N ARG A 598 13.45 0.89 -16.44
CA ARG A 598 12.11 0.74 -17.05
C ARG A 598 11.21 -0.16 -16.20
N GLY A 599 11.71 -1.32 -15.75
CA GLY A 599 10.97 -2.24 -14.89
C GLY A 599 10.67 -1.64 -13.50
N LEU A 600 11.66 -1.00 -12.87
CA LEU A 600 11.50 -0.40 -11.54
C LEU A 600 10.48 0.76 -11.51
N LEU A 601 10.40 1.53 -12.60
CA LEU A 601 9.41 2.60 -12.77
C LEU A 601 8.02 2.05 -13.14
N ALA A 602 7.94 1.00 -13.96
CA ALA A 602 6.67 0.38 -14.34
C ALA A 602 5.90 -0.23 -13.15
N GLU A 603 6.61 -0.59 -12.09
CA GLU A 603 6.05 -1.24 -10.89
C GLU A 603 6.04 -0.32 -9.63
N ASP A 604 6.26 1.00 -9.79
CA ASP A 604 6.40 2.01 -8.70
C ASP A 604 7.30 1.55 -7.52
N ILE A 605 8.38 0.84 -7.86
CA ILE A 605 9.32 0.28 -6.88
C ILE A 605 10.17 1.40 -6.32
N ILE A 606 10.72 2.20 -7.24
CA ILE A 606 11.42 3.46 -6.99
C ILE A 606 10.56 4.58 -7.58
N LYS A 607 10.31 5.64 -6.80
CA LYS A 607 9.69 6.83 -7.37
C LYS A 607 10.75 7.57 -8.20
N PRO A 608 10.43 8.05 -9.43
CA PRO A 608 11.34 8.92 -10.14
C PRO A 608 11.62 10.16 -9.29
N VAL A 609 12.87 10.63 -9.26
CA VAL A 609 13.17 11.94 -8.69
C VAL A 609 12.28 12.95 -9.42
N PRO A 610 11.38 13.67 -8.73
CA PRO A 610 10.39 14.49 -9.39
C PRO A 610 11.08 15.57 -10.21
N ASN A 611 10.53 15.86 -11.38
CA ASN A 611 11.06 16.87 -12.29
C ASN A 611 10.79 18.28 -11.72
N ILE A 612 11.64 18.72 -10.78
CA ILE A 612 11.57 20.03 -10.16
C ILE A 612 12.10 21.09 -11.14
N ILE A 613 11.25 22.07 -11.44
CA ILE A 613 11.55 23.22 -12.28
C ILE A 613 11.28 24.48 -11.45
N PHE A 614 12.32 25.23 -11.08
CA PHE A 614 12.15 26.53 -10.42
C PHE A 614 11.76 27.60 -11.45
N VAL A 615 10.95 28.57 -11.05
CA VAL A 615 10.51 29.68 -11.91
C VAL A 615 10.83 31.01 -11.24
N LEU A 616 11.83 31.69 -11.80
CA LEU A 616 12.40 32.94 -11.29
C LEU A 616 12.13 34.09 -12.24
N GLY A 617 12.09 35.31 -11.69
CA GLY A 617 11.89 36.54 -12.46
C GLY A 617 11.28 37.65 -11.60
N GLY A 618 11.42 38.89 -12.04
CA GLY A 618 10.94 40.06 -11.29
C GLY A 618 9.43 40.03 -10.99
N PRO A 619 8.96 40.75 -9.95
CA PRO A 619 7.53 40.98 -9.76
C PRO A 619 6.94 41.62 -11.03
N GLY A 620 5.85 41.07 -11.59
CA GLY A 620 5.25 41.58 -12.85
C GLY A 620 5.71 40.89 -14.15
N SER A 621 6.67 39.95 -14.10
CA SER A 621 7.25 39.30 -15.30
C SER A 621 6.34 38.27 -16.01
N GLY A 622 5.09 38.09 -15.57
CA GLY A 622 4.15 37.10 -16.14
C GLY A 622 4.37 35.64 -15.75
N LYS A 623 5.39 35.32 -14.94
CA LYS A 623 5.75 33.95 -14.54
C LYS A 623 4.57 33.08 -14.06
N GLY A 624 3.79 33.54 -13.07
CA GLY A 624 2.62 32.79 -12.57
C GLY A 624 1.54 32.53 -13.63
N THR A 625 1.29 33.49 -14.53
CA THR A 625 0.37 33.34 -15.66
C THR A 625 0.80 32.21 -16.59
N GLN A 626 2.10 32.12 -16.90
CA GLN A 626 2.61 31.05 -17.75
C GLN A 626 2.69 29.70 -17.02
N CYS A 627 2.98 29.69 -15.71
CA CYS A 627 2.98 28.46 -14.92
C CYS A 627 1.61 27.77 -14.92
N VAL A 628 0.51 28.54 -14.79
CA VAL A 628 -0.86 28.01 -14.85
C VAL A 628 -1.14 27.36 -16.22
N ARG A 629 -0.70 27.97 -17.32
CA ARG A 629 -0.86 27.40 -18.67
C ARG A 629 -0.03 26.13 -18.85
N LEU A 630 1.25 26.14 -18.47
CA LEU A 630 2.13 24.97 -18.56
C LEU A 630 1.64 23.79 -17.71
N ALA A 631 1.19 24.07 -16.48
CA ALA A 631 0.64 23.06 -15.58
C ALA A 631 -0.59 22.38 -16.19
N LYS A 632 -1.51 23.17 -16.76
CA LYS A 632 -2.69 22.65 -17.44
C LYS A 632 -2.35 21.82 -18.69
N GLU A 633 -1.49 22.34 -19.57
CA GLU A 633 -1.19 21.67 -20.85
C GLU A 633 -0.37 20.38 -20.67
N PHE A 634 0.62 20.40 -19.78
CA PHE A 634 1.55 19.30 -19.58
C PHE A 634 1.26 18.42 -18.35
N ARG A 635 0.12 18.65 -17.69
CA ARG A 635 -0.33 17.95 -16.46
C ARG A 635 0.65 18.08 -15.28
N LEU A 636 1.50 19.11 -15.27
CA LEU A 636 2.45 19.39 -14.17
C LEU A 636 1.73 20.00 -12.97
N THR A 637 2.30 19.83 -11.78
CA THR A 637 1.82 20.54 -10.58
C THR A 637 2.48 21.92 -10.49
N HIS A 638 1.69 22.99 -10.47
CA HIS A 638 2.19 24.34 -10.16
C HIS A 638 2.07 24.63 -8.66
N LEU A 639 3.18 25.00 -8.03
CA LEU A 639 3.28 25.40 -6.63
C LEU A 639 3.85 26.82 -6.56
N SER A 640 3.05 27.81 -6.17
CA SER A 640 3.56 29.16 -5.88
C SER A 640 3.76 29.33 -4.38
N THR A 641 4.96 29.67 -3.92
CA THR A 641 5.18 29.93 -2.48
C THR A 641 4.36 31.11 -1.98
N GLY A 642 4.07 32.09 -2.85
CA GLY A 642 3.19 33.20 -2.52
C GLY A 642 1.74 32.78 -2.31
N ASP A 643 1.26 31.76 -3.02
CA ASP A 643 -0.10 31.22 -2.85
C ASP A 643 -0.18 30.25 -1.67
N LEU A 644 0.86 29.44 -1.45
CA LEU A 644 0.96 28.58 -0.25
C LEU A 644 0.94 29.43 1.04
N LEU A 645 1.70 30.53 1.08
CA LEU A 645 1.72 31.44 2.23
C LEU A 645 0.40 32.22 2.39
N ARG A 646 -0.26 32.61 1.29
CA ARG A 646 -1.60 33.23 1.33
C ARG A 646 -2.66 32.25 1.83
N ALA A 647 -2.63 30.99 1.39
CA ALA A 647 -3.55 29.96 1.87
C ALA A 647 -3.36 29.70 3.39
N GLU A 648 -2.15 29.79 3.92
CA GLU A 648 -1.90 29.72 5.38
C GLU A 648 -2.41 30.96 6.13
N LEU A 649 -2.32 32.15 5.53
CA LEU A 649 -2.94 33.38 6.06
C LEU A 649 -4.47 33.31 6.09
N GLU A 650 -5.09 32.82 5.03
CA GLU A 650 -6.55 32.65 4.94
C GLU A 650 -7.08 31.60 5.93
N LYS A 651 -6.31 30.55 6.20
CA LYS A 651 -6.58 29.59 7.30
C LYS A 651 -6.35 30.16 8.70
N GLY A 652 -5.81 31.39 8.82
CA GLY A 652 -5.52 32.01 10.11
C GLY A 652 -4.46 31.28 10.95
N SER A 653 -3.58 30.48 10.34
CA SER A 653 -2.59 29.69 11.07
C SER A 653 -1.53 30.58 11.75
N ASP A 654 -0.90 30.11 12.82
CA ASP A 654 0.11 30.91 13.53
C ASP A 654 1.38 31.12 12.69
N ILE A 655 1.69 30.18 11.80
CA ILE A 655 2.63 30.37 10.70
C ILE A 655 2.12 31.48 9.77
N GLY A 656 0.88 31.37 9.28
CA GLY A 656 0.23 32.35 8.42
C GLY A 656 0.36 33.78 8.96
N LYS A 657 -0.11 34.03 10.18
CA LYS A 657 -0.03 35.34 10.86
C LYS A 657 1.39 35.91 10.88
N LYS A 658 2.37 35.12 11.36
CA LYS A 658 3.79 35.52 11.40
C LYS A 658 4.36 35.82 10.01
N CYS A 659 3.94 35.06 8.99
CA CYS A 659 4.36 35.29 7.61
C CYS A 659 3.70 36.52 7.00
N GLY A 660 2.45 36.83 7.35
CA GLY A 660 1.70 37.95 6.79
C GLY A 660 2.31 39.30 7.09
N ASP A 661 2.78 39.51 8.32
CA ASP A 661 3.40 40.78 8.68
C ASP A 661 4.77 40.95 8.00
N LEU A 662 5.57 39.87 7.92
CA LEU A 662 6.79 39.85 7.10
C LEU A 662 6.51 40.12 5.62
N MET A 663 5.43 39.57 5.06
CA MET A 663 5.04 39.75 3.65
C MET A 663 4.52 41.17 3.35
N LYS A 664 3.80 41.80 4.29
CA LYS A 664 3.40 43.23 4.20
C LYS A 664 4.62 44.15 4.24
N GLU A 665 5.61 43.84 5.09
CA GLU A 665 6.87 44.58 5.18
C GLU A 665 7.84 44.30 4.02
N GLY A 666 7.55 43.30 3.18
CA GLY A 666 8.39 42.91 2.04
C GLY A 666 9.62 42.06 2.40
N LYS A 667 9.69 41.52 3.61
CA LYS A 667 10.79 40.68 4.12
C LYS A 667 10.66 39.23 3.64
N ILE A 668 11.79 38.51 3.61
CA ILE A 668 11.81 37.07 3.34
C ILE A 668 11.26 36.28 4.53
N VAL A 669 10.35 35.35 4.26
CA VAL A 669 9.82 34.38 5.24
C VAL A 669 10.90 33.33 5.57
N PRO A 670 11.08 32.91 6.84
CA PRO A 670 12.09 31.94 7.24
C PRO A 670 12.13 30.66 6.39
N MET A 671 13.34 30.24 6.03
CA MET A 671 13.60 29.08 5.15
C MET A 671 12.88 27.81 5.62
N SER A 672 12.94 27.49 6.91
CA SER A 672 12.33 26.29 7.49
C SER A 672 10.81 26.20 7.24
N ILE A 673 10.12 27.33 7.26
CA ILE A 673 8.69 27.42 6.97
C ILE A 673 8.43 27.15 5.48
N ILE A 674 9.16 27.82 4.59
CA ILE A 674 8.96 27.67 3.13
C ILE A 674 9.28 26.24 2.68
N LEU A 675 10.39 25.65 3.16
CA LEU A 675 10.76 24.28 2.86
C LEU A 675 9.72 23.29 3.41
N GLY A 676 9.18 23.51 4.62
CA GLY A 676 8.09 22.72 5.18
C GLY A 676 6.84 22.73 4.28
N LEU A 677 6.40 23.93 3.86
CA LEU A 677 5.23 24.10 2.98
C LEU A 677 5.45 23.46 1.60
N LEU A 678 6.62 23.65 0.99
CA LEU A 678 6.94 23.04 -0.30
C LEU A 678 7.04 21.51 -0.20
N LYS A 679 7.66 20.97 0.86
CA LYS A 679 7.76 19.53 1.09
C LYS A 679 6.38 18.89 1.28
N ALA A 680 5.50 19.53 2.05
CA ALA A 680 4.11 19.11 2.22
C ALA A 680 3.34 19.16 0.89
N ALA A 681 3.43 20.26 0.15
CA ALA A 681 2.74 20.44 -1.13
C ALA A 681 3.19 19.43 -2.20
N ILE A 682 4.49 19.16 -2.31
CA ILE A 682 5.05 18.13 -3.20
C ILE A 682 4.56 16.74 -2.78
N SER A 683 4.58 16.43 -1.48
CA SER A 683 4.15 15.11 -0.96
C SER A 683 2.66 14.84 -1.11
N ASN A 684 1.83 15.90 -1.08
CA ASN A 684 0.37 15.83 -1.21
C ASN A 684 -0.12 15.95 -2.67
N SER A 685 0.79 15.99 -3.65
CA SER A 685 0.44 16.13 -5.06
C SER A 685 0.03 14.79 -5.72
N PRO A 686 -0.71 14.82 -6.85
CA PRO A 686 -1.16 13.59 -7.51
C PRO A 686 0.00 12.69 -7.94
N GLU A 687 -0.11 11.38 -7.70
CA GLU A 687 1.00 10.42 -7.93
C GLU A 687 1.46 10.36 -9.39
N ASN A 688 0.61 10.76 -10.34
CA ASN A 688 0.91 10.76 -11.78
C ASN A 688 1.37 12.13 -12.33
N THR A 689 1.78 13.08 -11.48
CA THR A 689 2.28 14.38 -11.96
C THR A 689 3.65 14.24 -12.67
N PRO A 690 3.83 14.68 -13.93
CA PRO A 690 5.11 14.52 -14.64
C PRO A 690 6.23 15.46 -14.14
N GLY A 691 5.93 16.36 -13.21
CA GLY A 691 6.88 17.34 -12.67
C GLY A 691 6.22 18.49 -11.93
N PHE A 692 7.06 19.34 -11.33
CA PHE A 692 6.65 20.46 -10.49
C PHE A 692 7.21 21.77 -11.02
N LEU A 693 6.34 22.75 -11.23
CA LEU A 693 6.71 24.15 -11.48
C LEU A 693 6.61 24.90 -10.15
N ILE A 694 7.72 25.40 -9.63
CA ILE A 694 7.76 26.13 -8.36
C ILE A 694 8.01 27.62 -8.63
N ASP A 695 6.97 28.45 -8.49
CA ASP A 695 7.04 29.91 -8.64
C ASP A 695 7.31 30.60 -7.29
N GLY A 696 8.03 31.71 -7.34
CA GLY A 696 8.33 32.57 -6.20
C GLY A 696 9.40 32.02 -5.25
N PHE A 697 10.14 30.99 -5.67
CA PHE A 697 11.18 30.32 -4.91
C PHE A 697 12.20 29.62 -5.85
N PRO A 698 13.48 29.49 -5.45
CA PRO A 698 14.12 30.08 -4.28
C PRO A 698 14.36 31.58 -4.44
N ARG A 699 14.38 32.33 -3.32
CA ARG A 699 14.60 33.79 -3.31
C ARG A 699 15.99 34.21 -2.85
N ALA A 700 16.74 33.29 -2.27
CA ALA A 700 18.11 33.45 -1.81
C ALA A 700 18.87 32.13 -2.00
N MET A 701 20.21 32.19 -1.93
CA MET A 701 21.10 31.07 -2.26
C MET A 701 20.98 29.90 -1.27
N ASP A 702 20.86 30.23 0.01
CA ASP A 702 20.69 29.29 1.12
C ASP A 702 19.41 28.45 0.97
N GLN A 703 18.31 29.06 0.52
CA GLN A 703 17.05 28.39 0.20
C GLN A 703 17.22 27.38 -0.95
N ALA A 704 18.00 27.73 -1.98
CA ALA A 704 18.25 26.83 -3.11
C ALA A 704 19.06 25.59 -2.66
N ILE A 705 20.16 25.82 -1.94
CA ILE A 705 21.06 24.76 -1.44
C ILE A 705 20.31 23.82 -0.50
N GLU A 706 19.59 24.33 0.50
CA GLU A 706 18.90 23.49 1.48
C GLU A 706 17.71 22.76 0.86
N PHE A 707 17.05 23.31 -0.18
CA PHE A 707 16.04 22.58 -0.96
C PHE A 707 16.64 21.39 -1.72
N GLU A 708 17.73 21.59 -2.48
CA GLU A 708 18.37 20.49 -3.24
C GLU A 708 18.86 19.37 -2.30
N LYS A 709 19.26 19.74 -1.06
CA LYS A 709 19.75 18.84 -0.02
C LYS A 709 18.65 18.09 0.77
N THR A 710 17.49 18.71 1.02
CA THR A 710 16.47 18.17 1.96
C THR A 710 15.14 17.77 1.33
N ILE A 711 14.94 18.15 0.07
CA ILE A 711 13.74 17.86 -0.73
C ILE A 711 14.17 17.11 -1.99
N PHE A 712 14.53 17.81 -3.08
CA PHE A 712 14.97 17.20 -4.35
C PHE A 712 15.82 18.19 -5.17
N PRO A 713 16.79 17.73 -5.97
CA PRO A 713 17.54 18.61 -6.87
C PRO A 713 16.65 19.19 -8.00
N ALA A 714 16.92 20.42 -8.40
CA ALA A 714 16.24 21.10 -9.50
C ALA A 714 16.84 20.68 -10.85
N LYS A 715 15.98 20.19 -11.76
CA LYS A 715 16.38 19.79 -13.12
C LYS A 715 16.67 21.01 -14.00
N LYS A 716 15.85 22.06 -13.88
CA LYS A 716 15.95 23.28 -14.69
C LYS A 716 15.41 24.49 -13.92
N VAL A 717 15.83 25.69 -14.30
CA VAL A 717 15.33 26.98 -13.80
C VAL A 717 14.85 27.82 -14.98
N LEU A 718 13.59 28.27 -14.94
CA LEU A 718 13.00 29.16 -15.92
C LEU A 718 13.19 30.60 -15.44
N PHE A 719 14.01 31.39 -16.13
CA PHE A 719 14.25 32.79 -15.78
C PHE A 719 13.52 33.73 -16.73
N PHE A 720 12.46 34.36 -16.21
CA PHE A 720 11.69 35.39 -16.89
C PHE A 720 12.42 36.73 -16.80
N ASN A 721 13.14 37.08 -17.87
CA ASN A 721 13.83 38.35 -18.00
C ASN A 721 12.85 39.45 -18.44
N CYS A 722 12.89 40.60 -17.76
CA CYS A 722 12.04 41.74 -18.05
C CYS A 722 12.71 43.04 -17.57
N PRO A 723 12.77 44.10 -18.39
CA PRO A 723 13.22 45.42 -17.96
C PRO A 723 12.35 46.00 -16.84
N LEU A 724 12.95 46.80 -15.95
CA LEU A 724 12.27 47.42 -14.80
C LEU A 724 11.05 48.24 -15.23
N ASP A 725 11.19 49.11 -16.22
CA ASP A 725 10.11 50.01 -16.67
C ASP A 725 8.85 49.24 -17.11
N THR A 726 9.05 48.08 -17.75
CA THR A 726 7.96 47.17 -18.14
C THR A 726 7.32 46.49 -16.92
N LEU A 727 8.09 46.18 -15.88
CA LEU A 727 7.58 45.63 -14.63
C LEU A 727 6.79 46.67 -13.82
N GLU A 728 7.31 47.90 -13.69
CA GLU A 728 6.61 49.01 -13.02
C GLU A 728 5.26 49.28 -13.69
N ALA A 729 5.22 49.42 -15.02
CA ALA A 729 4.00 49.65 -15.78
C ALA A 729 2.94 48.55 -15.55
N ARG A 730 3.33 47.28 -15.68
CA ARG A 730 2.43 46.11 -15.49
C ARG A 730 1.91 45.99 -14.06
N LEU A 731 2.71 46.33 -13.05
CA LEU A 731 2.28 46.28 -11.65
C LEU A 731 1.33 47.43 -11.30
N LEU A 732 1.56 48.63 -11.84
CA LEU A 732 0.65 49.77 -11.68
C LEU A 732 -0.72 49.53 -12.33
N GLU A 733 -0.75 48.88 -13.49
CA GLU A 733 -2.00 48.46 -14.14
C GLU A 733 -2.74 47.36 -13.36
N ARG A 734 -1.99 46.39 -12.82
CA ARG A 734 -2.55 45.34 -11.96
C ARG A 734 -3.11 45.89 -10.64
N GLY A 735 -2.46 46.89 -10.04
CA GLY A 735 -2.94 47.55 -8.82
C GLY A 735 -4.32 48.19 -9.02
N LYS A 736 -4.54 48.83 -10.18
CA LYS A 736 -5.84 49.44 -10.55
C LYS A 736 -6.98 48.43 -10.76
N THR A 737 -6.65 47.18 -11.13
CA THR A 737 -7.63 46.18 -11.60
C THR A 737 -7.89 45.03 -10.61
N SER A 738 -6.98 44.78 -9.65
CA SER A 738 -7.03 43.60 -8.78
C SER A 738 -7.32 43.86 -7.29
N GLY A 739 -7.49 45.12 -6.88
CA GLY A 739 -7.88 45.48 -5.52
C GLY A 739 -6.83 45.17 -4.43
N ARG A 740 -5.56 44.95 -4.81
CA ARG A 740 -4.47 44.68 -3.86
C ARG A 740 -3.94 45.98 -3.25
N ALA A 741 -4.02 46.08 -1.92
CA ALA A 741 -3.61 47.26 -1.15
C ALA A 741 -2.07 47.46 -1.06
N ASP A 742 -1.26 46.51 -1.53
CA ASP A 742 0.20 46.50 -1.39
C ASP A 742 0.99 46.85 -2.68
N ASP A 743 0.31 47.12 -3.81
CA ASP A 743 0.95 47.51 -5.07
C ASP A 743 1.15 49.05 -5.19
N ASN A 744 1.93 49.65 -4.28
CA ASN A 744 2.41 51.04 -4.40
C ASN A 744 3.86 51.12 -4.95
N ILE A 745 4.24 52.26 -5.54
CA ILE A 745 5.54 52.43 -6.26
C ILE A 745 6.74 52.09 -5.36
N ASP A 746 6.73 52.54 -4.10
CA ASP A 746 7.84 52.30 -3.18
C ASP A 746 7.98 50.82 -2.80
N THR A 747 6.86 50.11 -2.65
CA THR A 747 6.84 48.67 -2.37
C THR A 747 7.28 47.86 -3.59
N ILE A 748 6.89 48.30 -4.80
CA ILE A 748 7.32 47.71 -6.07
C ILE A 748 8.85 47.83 -6.22
N ARG A 749 9.40 49.03 -6.00
CA ARG A 749 10.85 49.29 -6.09
C ARG A 749 11.66 48.52 -5.05
N LYS A 750 11.18 48.44 -3.80
CA LYS A 750 11.80 47.57 -2.76
C LYS A 750 11.81 46.11 -3.19
N ARG A 751 10.67 45.56 -3.64
CA ARG A 751 10.57 44.17 -4.12
C ARG A 751 11.48 43.88 -5.33
N PHE A 752 11.70 44.86 -6.20
CA PHE A 752 12.64 44.73 -7.32
C PHE A 752 14.11 44.77 -6.86
N LYS A 753 14.45 45.67 -5.93
CA LYS A 753 15.80 45.75 -5.34
C LYS A 753 16.18 44.43 -4.66
N THR A 754 15.32 43.89 -3.80
CA THR A 754 15.51 42.56 -3.17
C THR A 754 15.68 41.44 -4.21
N PHE A 755 14.92 41.49 -5.32
CA PHE A 755 15.08 40.52 -6.40
C PHE A 755 16.47 40.61 -7.07
N GLN A 756 17.02 41.81 -7.28
CA GLN A 756 18.37 41.99 -7.83
C GLN A 756 19.47 41.55 -6.85
N GLU A 757 19.37 41.90 -5.58
CA GLU A 757 20.42 41.66 -4.58
C GLU A 757 20.46 40.19 -4.10
N GLU A 758 19.30 39.54 -3.93
CA GLU A 758 19.23 38.22 -3.28
C GLU A 758 18.79 37.09 -4.23
N SER A 759 17.83 37.35 -5.13
CA SER A 759 17.25 36.32 -6.01
C SER A 759 17.97 36.15 -7.34
N LEU A 760 18.58 37.21 -7.90
CA LEU A 760 19.32 37.13 -9.16
C LEU A 760 20.61 36.29 -9.06
N PRO A 761 21.41 36.33 -7.97
CA PRO A 761 22.57 35.44 -7.80
C PRO A 761 22.23 33.95 -7.91
N VAL A 762 21.02 33.55 -7.50
CA VAL A 762 20.52 32.17 -7.64
C VAL A 762 20.55 31.71 -9.11
N VAL A 763 20.18 32.58 -10.05
CA VAL A 763 20.22 32.27 -11.49
C VAL A 763 21.66 31.91 -11.92
N GLY A 764 22.67 32.64 -11.41
CA GLY A 764 24.07 32.35 -11.68
C GLY A 764 24.52 30.99 -11.16
N HIS A 765 24.07 30.57 -9.97
CA HIS A 765 24.42 29.27 -9.38
C HIS A 765 23.92 28.07 -10.21
N PHE A 766 22.76 28.19 -10.86
CA PHE A 766 22.23 27.10 -11.68
C PHE A 766 22.88 26.98 -13.06
N GLY A 767 23.58 28.02 -13.56
CA GLY A 767 24.40 27.95 -14.78
C GLY A 767 23.65 27.39 -16.00
N SER A 768 24.16 26.31 -16.61
CA SER A 768 23.52 25.63 -17.75
C SER A 768 22.16 25.00 -17.44
N ARG A 769 21.76 24.91 -16.16
CA ARG A 769 20.40 24.53 -15.76
C ARG A 769 19.40 25.68 -15.90
N VAL A 770 19.80 26.88 -16.33
CA VAL A 770 18.87 28.00 -16.63
C VAL A 770 18.39 27.95 -18.09
N LEU A 771 17.09 28.19 -18.30
CA LEU A 771 16.49 28.58 -19.59
C LEU A 771 15.96 30.01 -19.39
N LYS A 772 16.47 30.95 -20.19
CA LYS A 772 16.12 32.37 -20.13
C LYS A 772 14.99 32.65 -21.13
N ILE A 773 13.93 33.34 -20.68
CA ILE A 773 12.78 33.73 -21.50
C ILE A 773 12.62 35.24 -21.42
N GLU A 774 12.63 35.93 -22.56
CA GLU A 774 12.31 37.35 -22.63
C GLU A 774 10.79 37.54 -22.50
N SER A 775 10.37 38.33 -21.51
CA SER A 775 8.96 38.39 -21.09
C SER A 775 8.28 39.73 -21.38
N THR A 776 8.85 40.54 -22.28
CA THR A 776 8.32 41.85 -22.71
C THR A 776 7.13 41.75 -23.66
N GLY A 777 6.99 40.66 -24.41
CA GLY A 777 5.91 40.43 -25.38
C GLY A 777 4.52 40.16 -24.76
N THR A 778 3.55 39.81 -25.62
CA THR A 778 2.19 39.42 -25.21
C THR A 778 2.19 38.08 -24.45
N VAL A 779 1.13 37.82 -23.69
CA VAL A 779 1.01 36.58 -22.90
C VAL A 779 1.07 35.33 -23.79
N ASP A 780 0.52 35.36 -25.00
CA ASP A 780 0.58 34.24 -25.94
C ASP A 780 1.95 34.08 -26.61
N GLN A 781 2.61 35.18 -27.01
CA GLN A 781 3.96 35.10 -27.57
C GLN A 781 4.95 34.52 -26.55
N VAL A 782 4.96 35.06 -25.32
CA VAL A 782 5.82 34.57 -24.24
C VAL A 782 5.49 33.12 -23.86
N TYR A 783 4.24 32.67 -24.05
CA TYR A 783 3.88 31.26 -23.84
C TYR A 783 4.41 30.36 -24.96
N ALA A 784 4.32 30.79 -26.22
CA ALA A 784 4.82 30.05 -27.37
C ALA A 784 6.35 29.87 -27.28
N ASP A 785 7.08 30.94 -26.99
CA ASP A 785 8.54 30.92 -26.86
C ASP A 785 8.99 30.01 -25.70
N LEU A 786 8.30 30.12 -24.55
CA LEU A 786 8.51 29.27 -23.38
C LEU A 786 8.26 27.79 -23.68
N LYS A 787 7.12 27.47 -24.33
CA LYS A 787 6.76 26.11 -24.75
C LYS A 787 7.78 25.54 -25.74
N GLN A 788 8.22 26.33 -26.70
CA GLN A 788 9.25 25.93 -27.67
C GLN A 788 10.58 25.63 -26.98
N GLY A 789 11.05 26.50 -26.07
CA GLY A 789 12.27 26.26 -25.29
C GLY A 789 12.20 24.99 -24.44
N LEU A 790 11.09 24.78 -23.73
CA LEU A 790 10.85 23.60 -22.88
C LEU A 790 10.82 22.29 -23.68
N LEU A 791 10.26 22.29 -24.88
CA LEU A 791 10.23 21.13 -25.79
C LEU A 791 11.61 20.89 -26.43
N THR A 792 12.28 21.95 -26.88
CA THR A 792 13.62 21.87 -27.53
C THR A 792 14.65 21.30 -26.56
N GLU A 793 14.65 21.77 -25.31
CA GLU A 793 15.55 21.27 -24.25
C GLU A 793 15.08 19.96 -23.59
N ASN A 794 14.01 19.31 -24.06
CA ASN A 794 13.45 18.08 -23.46
C ASN A 794 13.13 18.21 -21.95
N VAL A 795 12.74 19.40 -21.50
CA VAL A 795 12.41 19.67 -20.10
C VAL A 795 11.09 18.99 -19.73
N ILE A 796 10.13 18.94 -20.67
CA ILE A 796 8.79 18.35 -20.54
C ILE A 796 8.46 17.45 -21.76
N ARG A 797 7.67 16.38 -21.57
CA ARG A 797 7.19 15.47 -22.64
C ARG A 797 5.70 15.13 -22.48
N PRO A 798 4.90 15.07 -23.57
CA PRO A 798 3.54 14.51 -23.53
C PRO A 798 3.54 12.97 -23.33
N ASP A 799 2.37 12.40 -22.95
CA ASP A 799 2.13 10.94 -22.91
C ASP A 799 0.67 10.64 -23.36
N PRO A 800 0.45 10.33 -24.65
CA PRO A 800 -0.84 9.91 -25.21
C PRO A 800 -1.08 8.39 -25.12
N ASN A 801 -2.35 7.96 -25.12
CA ASN A 801 -2.72 6.54 -25.17
C ASN A 801 -2.72 6.02 -26.61
N ILE A 802 -1.65 5.36 -27.06
CA ILE A 802 -1.50 4.88 -28.44
C ILE A 802 -1.73 3.37 -28.54
N ILE A 803 -2.59 2.97 -29.48
CA ILE A 803 -2.89 1.59 -29.83
C ILE A 803 -2.61 1.41 -31.33
N PHE A 804 -1.62 0.57 -31.69
CA PHE A 804 -1.42 0.18 -33.09
C PHE A 804 -2.45 -0.86 -33.51
N VAL A 805 -2.89 -0.82 -34.77
CA VAL A 805 -3.83 -1.80 -35.33
C VAL A 805 -3.24 -2.42 -36.59
N LEU A 806 -2.87 -3.70 -36.45
CA LEU A 806 -2.19 -4.53 -37.43
C LEU A 806 -3.11 -5.67 -37.91
N GLY A 807 -2.76 -6.24 -39.06
CA GLY A 807 -3.50 -7.32 -39.70
C GLY A 807 -3.47 -7.20 -41.22
N GLY A 808 -3.74 -8.31 -41.91
CA GLY A 808 -3.64 -8.37 -43.37
C GLY A 808 -4.55 -7.37 -44.10
N PRO A 809 -4.27 -7.02 -45.36
CA PRO A 809 -5.24 -6.30 -46.18
C PRO A 809 -6.51 -7.17 -46.29
N GLY A 810 -7.69 -6.64 -45.96
CA GLY A 810 -8.95 -7.42 -45.90
C GLY A 810 -9.35 -7.93 -44.50
N SER A 811 -8.53 -7.75 -43.46
CA SER A 811 -8.82 -8.27 -42.10
C SER A 811 -9.92 -7.55 -41.32
N GLY A 812 -10.54 -6.51 -41.89
CA GLY A 812 -11.57 -5.70 -41.22
C GLY A 812 -11.05 -4.65 -40.23
N LYS A 813 -9.72 -4.52 -40.05
CA LYS A 813 -9.11 -3.60 -39.06
C LYS A 813 -9.68 -2.17 -39.07
N GLY A 814 -9.73 -1.48 -40.21
CA GLY A 814 -10.30 -0.13 -40.30
C GLY A 814 -11.79 -0.06 -39.92
N THR A 815 -12.59 -1.08 -40.25
CA THR A 815 -14.00 -1.18 -39.82
C THR A 815 -14.10 -1.27 -38.30
N GLN A 816 -13.24 -2.09 -37.67
CA GLN A 816 -13.20 -2.21 -36.21
C GLN A 816 -12.68 -0.93 -35.56
N CYS A 817 -11.67 -0.28 -36.13
CA CYS A 817 -11.18 1.03 -35.68
C CYS A 817 -12.29 2.08 -35.65
N VAL A 818 -13.12 2.18 -36.71
CA VAL A 818 -14.23 3.15 -36.75
C VAL A 818 -15.28 2.86 -35.66
N ARG A 819 -15.63 1.59 -35.41
CA ARG A 819 -16.57 1.24 -34.33
C ARG A 819 -16.00 1.52 -32.94
N LEU A 820 -14.74 1.15 -32.69
CA LEU A 820 -14.05 1.43 -31.42
C LEU A 820 -13.87 2.94 -31.19
N ALA A 821 -13.45 3.68 -32.21
CA ALA A 821 -13.33 5.14 -32.16
C ALA A 821 -14.65 5.82 -31.83
N LYS A 822 -15.77 5.35 -32.41
CA LYS A 822 -17.10 5.88 -32.14
C LYS A 822 -17.60 5.54 -30.73
N GLU A 823 -17.49 4.29 -30.30
CA GLU A 823 -18.01 3.85 -28.98
C GLU A 823 -17.17 4.40 -27.81
N PHE A 824 -15.84 4.43 -27.96
CA PHE A 824 -14.90 4.82 -26.90
C PHE A 824 -14.31 6.23 -27.07
N ARG A 825 -14.77 7.00 -28.07
CA ARG A 825 -14.34 8.38 -28.38
C ARG A 825 -12.83 8.53 -28.62
N LEU A 826 -12.25 7.67 -29.45
CA LEU A 826 -10.82 7.66 -29.77
C LEU A 826 -10.54 8.36 -31.12
N THR A 827 -9.35 8.95 -31.29
CA THR A 827 -8.88 9.44 -32.59
C THR A 827 -8.43 8.26 -33.44
N HIS A 828 -9.00 8.10 -34.63
CA HIS A 828 -8.53 7.12 -35.61
C HIS A 828 -7.58 7.78 -36.62
N LEU A 829 -6.32 7.32 -36.66
CA LEU A 829 -5.30 7.76 -37.59
C LEU A 829 -4.94 6.61 -38.54
N SER A 830 -5.46 6.62 -39.76
CA SER A 830 -5.01 5.70 -40.81
C SER A 830 -3.92 6.35 -41.63
N THR A 831 -2.73 5.73 -41.68
CA THR A 831 -1.63 6.23 -42.53
C THR A 831 -2.01 6.29 -44.01
N GLY A 832 -2.87 5.36 -44.45
CA GLY A 832 -3.38 5.36 -45.82
C GLY A 832 -4.38 6.47 -46.13
N ASP A 833 -5.09 7.00 -45.12
CA ASP A 833 -6.01 8.14 -45.28
C ASP A 833 -5.23 9.47 -45.20
N LEU A 834 -4.27 9.59 -44.27
CA LEU A 834 -3.38 10.75 -44.16
C LEU A 834 -2.63 11.04 -45.47
N LEU A 835 -2.09 10.00 -46.12
CA LEU A 835 -1.39 10.13 -47.40
C LEU A 835 -2.34 10.50 -48.57
N ARG A 836 -3.59 10.03 -48.54
CA ARG A 836 -4.62 10.40 -49.54
C ARG A 836 -5.08 11.85 -49.38
N ALA A 837 -5.25 12.32 -48.15
CA ALA A 837 -5.55 13.73 -47.89
C ALA A 837 -4.41 14.67 -48.37
N GLU A 838 -3.15 14.26 -48.30
CA GLU A 838 -2.02 15.03 -48.86
C GLU A 838 -2.00 15.04 -50.39
N LEU A 839 -2.44 13.96 -51.04
CA LEU A 839 -2.65 13.90 -52.49
C LEU A 839 -3.77 14.83 -52.96
N GLU A 840 -4.90 14.85 -52.25
CA GLU A 840 -6.04 15.73 -52.54
C GLU A 840 -5.69 17.22 -52.39
N LYS A 841 -4.82 17.56 -51.43
CA LYS A 841 -4.24 18.91 -51.28
C LYS A 841 -3.20 19.26 -52.36
N GLY A 842 -2.77 18.30 -53.18
CA GLY A 842 -1.78 18.50 -54.23
C GLY A 842 -0.34 18.78 -53.74
N SER A 843 0.00 18.45 -52.49
CA SER A 843 1.32 18.76 -51.91
C SER A 843 2.45 17.98 -52.60
N GLU A 844 3.69 18.51 -52.57
CA GLU A 844 4.84 17.79 -53.16
C GLU A 844 5.06 16.41 -52.54
N ILE A 845 4.81 16.31 -51.22
CA ILE A 845 4.84 15.06 -50.48
C ILE A 845 3.73 14.13 -50.98
N GLY A 846 2.49 14.64 -51.11
CA GLY A 846 1.36 13.92 -51.69
C GLY A 846 1.71 13.31 -53.05
N LYS A 847 2.15 14.13 -54.01
CA LYS A 847 2.54 13.70 -55.37
C LYS A 847 3.56 12.56 -55.35
N LYS A 848 4.67 12.70 -54.59
CA LYS A 848 5.70 11.65 -54.45
C LYS A 848 5.16 10.37 -53.81
N CYS A 849 4.21 10.47 -52.88
CA CYS A 849 3.61 9.31 -52.22
C CYS A 849 2.58 8.58 -53.11
N GLY A 850 1.86 9.29 -53.98
CA GLY A 850 0.80 8.72 -54.81
C GLY A 850 1.28 7.64 -55.77
N ASP A 851 2.42 7.85 -56.42
CA ASP A 851 2.94 6.88 -57.37
C ASP A 851 3.50 5.63 -56.65
N LEU A 852 4.17 5.82 -55.50
CA LEU A 852 4.56 4.72 -54.61
C LEU A 852 3.34 3.90 -54.14
N MET A 853 2.22 4.56 -53.80
CA MET A 853 0.99 3.89 -53.37
C MET A 853 0.31 3.10 -54.49
N LYS A 854 0.31 3.61 -55.74
CA LYS A 854 -0.19 2.89 -56.93
C LYS A 854 0.66 1.66 -57.25
N GLU A 855 1.98 1.77 -57.11
CA GLU A 855 2.93 0.66 -57.34
C GLU A 855 2.93 -0.37 -56.20
N GLY A 856 2.26 -0.08 -55.07
CA GLY A 856 2.22 -0.94 -53.89
C GLY A 856 3.48 -0.90 -53.01
N LYS A 857 4.36 0.10 -53.20
CA LYS A 857 5.60 0.29 -52.44
C LYS A 857 5.34 0.97 -51.09
N ILE A 858 6.27 0.78 -50.15
CA ILE A 858 6.24 1.45 -48.85
C ILE A 858 6.72 2.90 -49.00
N VAL A 859 5.93 3.85 -48.45
CA VAL A 859 6.30 5.27 -48.39
C VAL A 859 7.43 5.47 -47.36
N PRO A 860 8.44 6.34 -47.62
CA PRO A 860 9.56 6.58 -46.72
C PRO A 860 9.17 6.85 -45.27
N MET A 861 9.95 6.28 -44.34
CA MET A 861 9.66 6.27 -42.91
C MET A 861 9.58 7.68 -42.32
N GLU A 862 10.47 8.58 -42.75
CA GLU A 862 10.55 9.97 -42.27
C GLU A 862 9.25 10.73 -42.54
N ILE A 863 8.64 10.50 -43.71
CA ILE A 863 7.38 11.14 -44.13
C ILE A 863 6.23 10.63 -43.25
N ILE A 864 6.11 9.31 -43.07
CA ILE A 864 5.03 8.71 -42.27
C ILE A 864 5.15 9.13 -40.79
N LEU A 865 6.36 9.08 -40.22
CA LEU A 865 6.61 9.51 -38.86
C LEU A 865 6.32 11.02 -38.69
N GLY A 866 6.69 11.86 -39.66
CA GLY A 866 6.36 13.29 -39.66
C GLY A 866 4.84 13.54 -39.63
N LEU A 867 4.09 12.90 -40.52
CA LEU A 867 2.63 13.02 -40.59
C LEU A 867 1.93 12.50 -39.33
N LEU A 868 2.34 11.34 -38.81
CA LEU A 868 1.79 10.79 -37.56
C LEU A 868 2.12 11.70 -36.36
N LYS A 869 3.36 12.20 -36.25
CA LYS A 869 3.78 13.12 -35.20
C LYS A 869 2.95 14.41 -35.21
N ALA A 870 2.79 15.03 -36.38
CA ALA A 870 1.96 16.22 -36.53
C ALA A 870 0.48 15.96 -36.18
N SER A 871 -0.07 14.81 -36.62
CA SER A 871 -1.47 14.43 -36.35
C SER A 871 -1.73 14.13 -34.87
N ILE A 872 -0.80 13.46 -34.19
CA ILE A 872 -0.89 13.18 -32.75
C ILE A 872 -0.77 14.47 -31.95
N LEU A 873 0.23 15.32 -32.24
CA LEU A 873 0.47 16.57 -31.53
C LEU A 873 -0.66 17.60 -31.68
N SER A 874 -1.46 17.51 -32.75
CA SER A 874 -2.64 18.37 -32.98
C SER A 874 -3.95 17.85 -32.36
N ASN A 875 -3.99 16.61 -31.85
CA ASN A 875 -5.20 15.96 -31.30
C ASN A 875 -4.98 15.35 -29.90
N LEU A 876 -4.02 15.92 -29.13
CA LEU A 876 -3.63 15.44 -27.79
C LEU A 876 -4.74 15.52 -26.72
N ASP A 877 -5.84 16.19 -27.03
CA ASP A 877 -7.04 16.32 -26.21
C ASP A 877 -7.92 15.07 -26.18
N THR A 878 -7.64 14.09 -27.06
CA THR A 878 -8.48 12.88 -27.20
C THR A 878 -8.07 11.73 -26.25
N PRO A 879 -9.03 10.90 -25.76
CA PRO A 879 -8.79 9.77 -24.84
C PRO A 879 -7.76 8.71 -25.30
N GLY A 880 -7.46 8.67 -26.60
CA GLY A 880 -6.45 7.78 -27.17
C GLY A 880 -6.49 7.73 -28.69
N PHE A 881 -5.50 7.09 -29.27
CA PHE A 881 -5.25 7.00 -30.70
C PHE A 881 -5.26 5.55 -31.16
N LEU A 882 -6.11 5.23 -32.13
CA LEU A 882 -6.06 4.00 -32.92
C LEU A 882 -5.30 4.30 -34.21
N ILE A 883 -4.11 3.71 -34.37
CA ILE A 883 -3.28 3.92 -35.57
C ILE A 883 -3.41 2.70 -36.49
N ASP A 884 -4.13 2.83 -37.60
CA ASP A 884 -4.35 1.78 -38.60
C ASP A 884 -3.27 1.82 -39.71
N GLY A 885 -2.86 0.63 -40.14
CA GLY A 885 -1.95 0.43 -41.27
C GLY A 885 -0.50 0.78 -40.99
N PHE A 886 -0.12 0.95 -39.72
CA PHE A 886 1.22 1.24 -39.24
C PHE A 886 1.42 0.66 -37.82
N PRO A 887 2.65 0.24 -37.44
CA PRO A 887 3.85 0.12 -38.28
C PRO A 887 3.79 -1.08 -39.24
N ARG A 888 4.46 -0.95 -40.41
CA ARG A 888 4.52 -2.01 -41.45
C ARG A 888 5.85 -2.78 -41.48
N ALA A 889 6.87 -2.27 -40.81
CA ALA A 889 8.20 -2.87 -40.71
C ALA A 889 8.80 -2.58 -39.33
N MET A 890 9.79 -3.37 -38.92
CA MET A 890 10.37 -3.34 -37.57
C MET A 890 11.00 -1.98 -37.21
N ASN A 891 11.74 -1.38 -38.16
CA ASN A 891 12.35 -0.07 -38.00
C ASN A 891 11.32 1.04 -37.74
N GLN A 892 10.15 0.99 -38.40
CA GLN A 892 9.06 1.94 -38.19
C GLN A 892 8.51 1.86 -36.75
N ALA A 893 8.39 0.64 -36.20
CA ALA A 893 7.93 0.44 -34.83
C ALA A 893 8.93 1.02 -33.81
N ILE A 894 10.21 0.63 -33.94
CA ILE A 894 11.30 1.06 -33.05
C ILE A 894 11.48 2.58 -33.10
N GLU A 895 11.54 3.17 -34.29
CA GLU A 895 11.77 4.61 -34.43
C GLU A 895 10.54 5.43 -34.00
N PHE A 896 9.31 4.91 -34.14
CA PHE A 896 8.12 5.54 -33.57
C PHE A 896 8.16 5.59 -32.04
N GLU A 897 8.40 4.45 -31.37
CA GLU A 897 8.47 4.40 -29.90
C GLU A 897 9.59 5.31 -29.35
N LYS A 898 10.68 5.47 -30.12
CA LYS A 898 11.85 6.29 -29.78
C LYS A 898 11.68 7.79 -30.05
N SER A 899 11.05 8.18 -31.16
CA SER A 899 11.05 9.58 -31.67
C SER A 899 9.70 10.31 -31.57
N ILE A 900 8.63 9.56 -31.29
CA ILE A 900 7.26 10.06 -31.13
C ILE A 900 6.78 9.73 -29.71
N PHE A 901 6.18 8.56 -29.49
CA PHE A 901 5.64 8.11 -28.20
C PHE A 901 5.56 6.57 -28.18
N PRO A 902 5.69 5.91 -27.02
CA PRO A 902 5.53 4.46 -26.91
C PRO A 902 4.07 4.02 -27.16
N ALA A 903 3.88 2.87 -27.80
CA ALA A 903 2.59 2.24 -27.98
C ALA A 903 2.21 1.41 -26.74
N LYS A 904 1.00 1.65 -26.21
CA LYS A 904 0.51 0.98 -25.01
C LYS A 904 -0.01 -0.43 -25.33
N LYS A 905 -0.63 -0.62 -26.50
CA LYS A 905 -1.07 -1.93 -27.03
C LYS A 905 -0.96 -2.02 -28.55
N VAL A 906 -1.04 -3.25 -29.05
CA VAL A 906 -1.14 -3.60 -30.47
C VAL A 906 -2.29 -4.58 -30.65
N LEU A 907 -3.26 -4.22 -31.50
CA LEU A 907 -4.32 -5.11 -31.96
C LEU A 907 -3.86 -5.81 -33.23
N PHE A 908 -3.91 -7.14 -33.26
CA PHE A 908 -3.54 -7.94 -34.43
C PHE A 908 -4.72 -8.80 -34.91
N PHE A 909 -5.37 -8.34 -35.98
CA PHE A 909 -6.45 -9.07 -36.64
C PHE A 909 -5.87 -10.16 -37.56
N ASN A 910 -5.87 -11.40 -37.04
CA ASN A 910 -5.43 -12.60 -37.75
C ASN A 910 -6.52 -13.11 -38.68
N CYS A 911 -6.17 -13.51 -39.90
CA CYS A 911 -7.12 -14.05 -40.87
C CYS A 911 -6.38 -14.96 -41.87
N PRO A 912 -6.94 -16.11 -42.28
CA PRO A 912 -6.44 -16.91 -43.38
C PRO A 912 -6.36 -16.12 -44.70
N LEU A 913 -5.37 -16.42 -45.53
CA LEU A 913 -5.14 -15.73 -46.81
C LEU A 913 -6.37 -15.78 -47.73
N ASP A 914 -6.96 -16.96 -47.89
CA ASP A 914 -8.11 -17.19 -48.79
C ASP A 914 -9.30 -16.28 -48.44
N THR A 915 -9.57 -16.11 -47.13
CA THR A 915 -10.61 -15.20 -46.60
C THR A 915 -10.27 -13.74 -46.86
N LEU A 916 -8.99 -13.36 -46.78
CA LEU A 916 -8.54 -12.00 -47.09
C LEU A 916 -8.65 -11.71 -48.59
N GLU A 917 -8.28 -12.65 -49.46
CA GLU A 917 -8.35 -12.52 -50.92
C GLU A 917 -9.81 -12.36 -51.37
N ALA A 918 -10.72 -13.20 -50.88
CA ALA A 918 -12.16 -13.09 -51.15
C ALA A 918 -12.72 -11.70 -50.76
N ARG A 919 -12.42 -11.22 -49.55
CA ARG A 919 -12.88 -9.90 -49.05
C ARG A 919 -12.31 -8.72 -49.84
N LEU A 920 -11.07 -8.82 -50.34
CA LEU A 920 -10.48 -7.77 -51.17
C LEU A 920 -11.08 -7.73 -52.58
N LEU A 921 -11.34 -8.89 -53.19
CA LEU A 921 -12.00 -8.99 -54.49
C LEU A 921 -13.45 -8.49 -54.46
N GLU A 922 -14.17 -8.70 -53.35
CA GLU A 922 -15.50 -8.13 -53.12
C GLU A 922 -15.46 -6.62 -52.90
N ARG A 923 -14.49 -6.12 -52.12
CA ARG A 923 -14.29 -4.68 -51.90
C ARG A 923 -13.94 -3.94 -53.19
N GLY A 924 -13.08 -4.50 -54.05
CA GLY A 924 -12.71 -3.91 -55.33
C GLY A 924 -13.92 -3.64 -56.23
N LYS A 925 -14.96 -4.49 -56.17
CA LYS A 925 -16.23 -4.33 -56.92
C LYS A 925 -17.14 -3.24 -56.35
N THR A 926 -17.05 -2.94 -55.05
CA THR A 926 -18.02 -2.11 -54.32
C THR A 926 -17.49 -0.74 -53.89
N SER A 927 -16.18 -0.57 -53.74
CA SER A 927 -15.58 0.65 -53.17
C SER A 927 -14.79 1.52 -54.16
N GLY A 928 -14.79 1.21 -55.46
CA GLY A 928 -14.13 2.03 -56.50
C GLY A 928 -12.62 2.22 -56.37
N ARG A 929 -11.91 1.32 -55.65
CA ARG A 929 -10.46 1.42 -55.43
C ARG A 929 -9.67 0.85 -56.60
N ALA A 930 -9.02 1.72 -57.36
CA ALA A 930 -8.24 1.36 -58.56
C ALA A 930 -7.02 0.46 -58.27
N ASP A 931 -6.62 0.30 -57.00
CA ASP A 931 -5.46 -0.46 -56.55
C ASP A 931 -5.79 -1.88 -56.04
N ASP A 932 -7.06 -2.27 -55.95
CA ASP A 932 -7.49 -3.61 -55.49
C ASP A 932 -7.60 -4.62 -56.66
N ASN A 933 -6.52 -4.81 -57.42
CA ASN A 933 -6.38 -5.86 -58.45
C ASN A 933 -5.57 -7.08 -57.93
N ILE A 934 -5.70 -8.25 -58.57
CA ILE A 934 -5.10 -9.53 -58.11
C ILE A 934 -3.58 -9.43 -57.89
N ASP A 935 -2.84 -8.78 -58.79
CA ASP A 935 -1.39 -8.68 -58.68
C ASP A 935 -0.94 -7.75 -57.55
N THR A 936 -1.64 -6.64 -57.34
CA THR A 936 -1.42 -5.74 -56.20
C THR A 936 -1.81 -6.39 -54.87
N ILE A 937 -2.91 -7.16 -54.85
CA ILE A 937 -3.36 -7.92 -53.66
C ILE A 937 -2.28 -8.94 -53.25
N ARG A 938 -1.76 -9.73 -54.19
CA ARG A 938 -0.70 -10.72 -53.95
C ARG A 938 0.59 -10.07 -53.43
N LYS A 939 1.02 -8.96 -54.03
CA LYS A 939 2.17 -8.17 -53.52
C LYS A 939 1.95 -7.70 -52.08
N ARG A 940 0.76 -7.18 -51.76
CA ARG A 940 0.41 -6.73 -50.40
C ARG A 940 0.38 -7.86 -49.38
N PHE A 941 -0.01 -9.08 -49.76
CA PHE A 941 0.11 -10.25 -48.87
C PHE A 941 1.57 -10.63 -48.62
N LYS A 942 2.40 -10.67 -49.66
CA LYS A 942 3.83 -10.97 -49.54
C LYS A 942 4.53 -9.99 -48.57
N THR A 943 4.39 -8.67 -48.81
CA THR A 943 4.95 -7.65 -47.92
C THR A 943 4.41 -7.75 -46.49
N PHE A 944 3.12 -8.07 -46.31
CA PHE A 944 2.55 -8.26 -44.97
C PHE A 944 3.17 -9.45 -44.23
N GLN A 945 3.40 -10.58 -44.91
CA GLN A 945 4.03 -11.76 -44.31
C GLN A 945 5.53 -11.54 -44.00
N GLU A 946 6.26 -10.94 -44.94
CA GLU A 946 7.72 -10.79 -44.84
C GLU A 946 8.14 -9.64 -43.91
N GLU A 947 7.40 -8.52 -43.87
CA GLU A 947 7.81 -7.31 -43.16
C GLU A 947 6.90 -6.91 -42.00
N SER A 948 5.57 -7.01 -42.16
CA SER A 948 4.62 -6.52 -41.14
C SER A 948 4.30 -7.55 -40.06
N LEU A 949 4.29 -8.85 -40.37
CA LEU A 949 4.03 -9.90 -39.40
C LEU A 949 5.13 -10.01 -38.32
N PRO A 950 6.44 -9.89 -38.62
CA PRO A 950 7.49 -9.83 -37.60
C PRO A 950 7.29 -8.73 -36.54
N VAL A 951 6.70 -7.60 -36.92
CA VAL A 951 6.40 -6.48 -36.00
C VAL A 951 5.50 -6.92 -34.86
N VAL A 952 4.57 -7.85 -35.10
CA VAL A 952 3.70 -8.42 -34.06
C VAL A 952 4.55 -9.11 -32.99
N GLY A 953 5.55 -9.90 -33.39
CA GLY A 953 6.45 -10.58 -32.44
C GLY A 953 7.22 -9.63 -31.51
N HIS A 954 7.58 -8.44 -31.99
CA HIS A 954 8.35 -7.44 -31.23
C HIS A 954 7.58 -6.87 -30.01
N PHE A 955 6.27 -6.69 -30.13
CA PHE A 955 5.48 -6.10 -29.05
C PHE A 955 5.11 -7.09 -27.93
N GLY A 956 5.31 -8.41 -28.15
CA GLY A 956 5.16 -9.44 -27.12
C GLY A 956 3.81 -9.38 -26.38
N SER A 957 3.84 -9.24 -25.06
CA SER A 957 2.65 -9.13 -24.20
C SER A 957 1.80 -7.87 -24.42
N ARG A 958 2.28 -6.89 -25.21
CA ARG A 958 1.47 -5.75 -25.66
C ARG A 958 0.57 -6.09 -26.85
N VAL A 959 0.72 -7.27 -27.46
CA VAL A 959 -0.15 -7.73 -28.55
C VAL A 959 -1.40 -8.44 -28.03
N LEU A 960 -2.56 -8.01 -28.53
CA LEU A 960 -3.76 -8.81 -28.60
C LEU A 960 -3.89 -9.42 -29.99
N LYS A 961 -3.89 -10.75 -30.10
CA LYS A 961 -4.28 -11.47 -31.32
C LYS A 961 -5.80 -11.72 -31.32
N ILE A 962 -6.47 -11.39 -32.42
CA ILE A 962 -7.92 -11.50 -32.61
C ILE A 962 -8.16 -12.28 -33.89
N GLU A 963 -8.97 -13.34 -33.84
CA GLU A 963 -9.35 -14.06 -35.06
C GLU A 963 -10.45 -13.29 -35.81
N SER A 964 -10.22 -12.99 -37.08
CA SER A 964 -11.05 -12.05 -37.87
C SER A 964 -11.82 -12.72 -39.02
N THR A 965 -11.96 -14.05 -38.97
CA THR A 965 -12.73 -14.87 -39.91
C THR A 965 -14.24 -14.69 -39.77
N GLY A 966 -14.73 -14.44 -38.55
CA GLY A 966 -16.16 -14.25 -38.26
C GLY A 966 -16.77 -12.98 -38.84
N THR A 967 -18.03 -12.73 -38.48
CA THR A 967 -18.78 -11.52 -38.86
C THR A 967 -18.20 -10.27 -38.20
N VAL A 968 -18.53 -9.10 -38.75
CA VAL A 968 -18.05 -7.81 -38.22
C VAL A 968 -18.48 -7.58 -36.76
N ASP A 969 -19.64 -8.12 -36.34
CA ASP A 969 -20.15 -8.03 -34.98
C ASP A 969 -19.49 -8.99 -34.00
N GLU A 970 -19.24 -10.25 -34.39
CA GLU A 970 -18.51 -11.22 -33.55
C GLU A 970 -17.08 -10.74 -33.27
N VAL A 971 -16.37 -10.35 -34.32
CA VAL A 971 -14.99 -9.83 -34.23
C VAL A 971 -14.98 -8.53 -33.41
N TYR A 972 -16.01 -7.67 -33.53
CA TYR A 972 -16.13 -6.48 -32.70
C TYR A 972 -16.33 -6.84 -31.23
N ALA A 973 -17.25 -7.77 -30.92
CA ALA A 973 -17.57 -8.17 -29.57
C ALA A 973 -16.37 -8.85 -28.86
N GLU A 974 -15.59 -9.66 -29.57
CA GLU A 974 -14.35 -10.25 -29.05
C GLU A 974 -13.28 -9.17 -28.80
N THR A 975 -13.01 -8.31 -29.80
CA THR A 975 -12.07 -7.19 -29.68
C THR A 975 -12.40 -6.31 -28.48
N LYS A 976 -13.68 -5.93 -28.38
CA LYS A 976 -14.25 -5.15 -27.28
C LYS A 976 -13.99 -5.88 -25.95
N ARG A 977 -14.43 -7.13 -25.80
CA ARG A 977 -14.31 -7.95 -24.58
C ARG A 977 -12.87 -8.02 -24.06
N TYR A 978 -11.88 -8.25 -24.92
CA TYR A 978 -10.49 -8.34 -24.45
C TYR A 978 -9.96 -6.98 -23.98
N LEU A 979 -10.11 -5.94 -24.81
CA LEU A 979 -9.64 -4.59 -24.49
C LEU A 979 -10.21 -4.13 -23.14
N ILE A 980 -11.47 -4.48 -22.89
CA ILE A 980 -12.21 -4.38 -21.64
C ILE A 980 -11.55 -5.11 -20.46
N SER A 981 -11.23 -6.39 -20.61
CA SER A 981 -10.77 -7.24 -19.49
C SER A 981 -9.37 -6.91 -19.04
N ASP A 982 -8.55 -6.42 -19.96
CA ASP A 982 -7.18 -5.96 -19.76
C ASP A 982 -7.11 -4.46 -19.40
N GLY A 983 -8.27 -3.79 -19.23
CA GLY A 983 -8.37 -2.39 -18.81
C GLY A 983 -7.90 -1.36 -19.84
N THR A 984 -7.52 -1.79 -21.05
CA THR A 984 -7.20 -0.94 -22.20
C THR A 984 -8.43 -0.14 -22.66
N LEU A 985 -9.63 -0.73 -22.51
CA LEU A 985 -10.98 -0.13 -22.53
C LEU A 985 -11.76 -0.66 -21.30
N ARG A 986 -13.04 -0.28 -21.05
CA ARG A 986 -13.82 -0.69 -19.84
C ARG A 986 -15.37 -0.79 -20.06
N PRO A 987 -16.12 -1.73 -19.42
CA PRO A 987 -17.60 -1.86 -19.52
C PRO A 987 -18.33 -2.18 -18.16
N ASP A 988 -19.56 -2.71 -18.21
CA ASP A 988 -20.48 -2.98 -17.06
C ASP A 988 -20.63 -4.47 -16.60
N PRO A 989 -21.04 -4.77 -15.33
CA PRO A 989 -20.88 -6.10 -14.67
C PRO A 989 -22.15 -6.77 -14.00
N ASN A 990 -21.96 -7.94 -13.36
CA ASN A 990 -22.98 -8.83 -12.73
C ASN A 990 -23.09 -8.62 -11.20
N LEU A 991 -24.30 -8.49 -10.60
CA LEU A 991 -24.49 -7.65 -9.40
C LEU A 991 -25.42 -8.19 -8.29
N ILE A 992 -24.92 -8.22 -7.04
CA ILE A 992 -25.75 -8.27 -5.81
C ILE A 992 -26.05 -6.84 -5.38
N PHE A 993 -27.31 -6.41 -5.49
CA PHE A 993 -27.74 -5.06 -5.12
C PHE A 993 -28.14 -4.97 -3.65
N VAL A 994 -27.24 -4.50 -2.79
CA VAL A 994 -27.59 -4.24 -1.37
C VAL A 994 -28.24 -2.85 -1.25
N LEU A 995 -29.56 -2.84 -1.37
CA LEU A 995 -30.40 -1.65 -1.29
C LEU A 995 -30.78 -1.35 0.17
N GLY A 996 -30.72 -0.07 0.56
CA GLY A 996 -31.07 0.37 1.91
C GLY A 996 -30.97 1.89 2.04
N GLY A 997 -31.66 2.46 3.02
CA GLY A 997 -31.69 3.92 3.25
C GLY A 997 -30.30 4.51 3.57
N PRO A 998 -30.16 5.84 3.63
CA PRO A 998 -29.01 6.48 4.26
C PRO A 998 -28.75 5.89 5.66
N GLY A 999 -27.49 5.78 6.06
CA GLY A 999 -27.08 5.18 7.33
C GLY A 999 -27.13 3.64 7.41
N SER A 1000 -28.04 2.94 6.71
CA SER A 1000 -28.29 1.47 6.85
C SER A 1000 -27.08 0.51 6.74
N GLY A 1001 -25.87 0.99 6.46
CA GLY A 1001 -24.63 0.24 6.58
C GLY A 1001 -24.33 -0.70 5.41
N LYS A 1002 -25.22 -0.73 4.41
CA LYS A 1002 -25.17 -1.55 3.20
C LYS A 1002 -23.76 -1.77 2.61
N GLY A 1003 -23.02 -0.69 2.33
CA GLY A 1003 -21.67 -0.77 1.74
C GLY A 1003 -20.66 -1.51 2.62
N THR A 1004 -20.69 -1.26 3.93
CA THR A 1004 -19.79 -1.92 4.89
C THR A 1004 -20.04 -3.42 4.99
N GLN A 1005 -21.30 -3.86 4.82
CA GLN A 1005 -21.63 -5.29 4.87
C GLN A 1005 -21.12 -6.03 3.65
N CYS A 1006 -21.27 -5.43 2.47
CA CYS A 1006 -20.78 -6.01 1.22
C CYS A 1006 -19.27 -6.28 1.27
N VAL A 1007 -18.49 -5.32 1.77
CA VAL A 1007 -17.03 -5.46 1.93
C VAL A 1007 -16.66 -6.62 2.85
N ARG A 1008 -17.40 -6.82 3.95
CA ARG A 1008 -17.10 -7.86 4.94
C ARG A 1008 -17.50 -9.26 4.46
N LEU A 1009 -18.70 -9.39 3.88
CA LEU A 1009 -19.17 -10.66 3.30
C LEU A 1009 -18.21 -11.12 2.20
N ALA A 1010 -17.77 -10.18 1.35
CA ALA A 1010 -16.78 -10.44 0.31
C ALA A 1010 -15.43 -10.94 0.85
N LYS A 1011 -15.04 -10.58 2.07
CA LYS A 1011 -13.80 -11.04 2.69
C LYS A 1011 -13.95 -12.40 3.36
N GLU A 1012 -15.02 -12.61 4.12
CA GLU A 1012 -15.22 -13.85 4.90
C GLU A 1012 -15.65 -15.03 4.02
N PHE A 1013 -16.38 -14.77 2.94
CA PHE A 1013 -16.94 -15.81 2.04
C PHE A 1013 -16.48 -15.68 0.58
N HIS A 1014 -15.49 -14.83 0.32
CA HIS A 1014 -14.76 -14.68 -0.96
C HIS A 1014 -15.59 -14.19 -2.18
N LEU A 1015 -16.00 -12.90 -2.19
CA LEU A 1015 -16.81 -12.24 -3.26
C LEU A 1015 -16.20 -10.89 -3.73
N THR A 1016 -16.88 -10.15 -4.65
CA THR A 1016 -16.48 -8.81 -5.16
C THR A 1016 -17.56 -7.75 -4.91
N HIS A 1017 -17.18 -6.49 -4.65
CA HIS A 1017 -18.09 -5.38 -4.26
C HIS A 1017 -17.93 -4.11 -5.12
N LEU A 1018 -19.04 -3.43 -5.43
CA LEU A 1018 -19.12 -2.19 -6.23
C LEU A 1018 -20.11 -1.19 -5.59
N SER A 1019 -19.79 0.11 -5.59
CA SER A 1019 -20.56 1.17 -4.89
C SER A 1019 -20.81 2.41 -5.77
N THR A 1020 -22.08 2.74 -6.00
CA THR A 1020 -22.49 3.86 -6.88
C THR A 1020 -22.21 5.25 -6.30
N GLY A 1021 -22.30 5.41 -4.98
CA GLY A 1021 -22.03 6.70 -4.31
C GLY A 1021 -20.56 7.09 -4.31
N ASP A 1022 -19.66 6.10 -4.35
CA ASP A 1022 -18.22 6.33 -4.38
C ASP A 1022 -17.73 6.60 -5.81
N LEU A 1023 -18.37 5.97 -6.81
CA LEU A 1023 -18.22 6.34 -8.22
C LEU A 1023 -18.69 7.79 -8.48
N LEU A 1024 -19.81 8.23 -7.91
CA LEU A 1024 -20.32 9.60 -8.07
C LEU A 1024 -19.49 10.67 -7.35
N ARG A 1025 -19.03 10.41 -6.12
CA ARG A 1025 -18.17 11.36 -5.39
C ARG A 1025 -16.81 11.53 -6.06
N ALA A 1026 -16.26 10.44 -6.60
CA ALA A 1026 -15.06 10.51 -7.43
C ALA A 1026 -15.25 11.40 -8.67
N GLU A 1027 -16.45 11.56 -9.22
CA GLU A 1027 -16.72 12.52 -10.32
C GLU A 1027 -16.97 13.95 -9.84
N LEU A 1028 -17.51 14.15 -8.63
CA LEU A 1028 -17.69 15.45 -7.97
C LEU A 1028 -16.34 16.11 -7.62
N GLU A 1029 -15.44 15.36 -7.00
CA GLU A 1029 -14.13 15.84 -6.55
C GLU A 1029 -13.15 16.08 -7.71
N LYS A 1030 -13.31 15.35 -8.81
CA LYS A 1030 -12.67 15.68 -10.11
C LYS A 1030 -13.21 16.99 -10.71
N GLY A 1031 -14.20 17.63 -10.09
CA GLY A 1031 -14.82 18.86 -10.57
C GLY A 1031 -15.58 18.69 -11.89
N SER A 1032 -15.89 17.44 -12.26
CA SER A 1032 -16.44 17.10 -13.57
C SER A 1032 -17.82 17.73 -13.77
N GLU A 1033 -18.23 17.90 -15.03
CA GLU A 1033 -19.53 18.48 -15.34
C GLU A 1033 -20.68 17.58 -14.87
N ILE A 1034 -20.54 16.25 -15.02
CA ILE A 1034 -21.44 15.26 -14.41
C ILE A 1034 -21.45 15.42 -12.89
N GLY A 1035 -20.28 15.59 -12.27
CA GLY A 1035 -20.14 15.84 -10.83
C GLY A 1035 -20.85 17.11 -10.37
N LYS A 1036 -20.70 18.24 -11.06
CA LYS A 1036 -21.42 19.48 -10.74
C LYS A 1036 -22.92 19.34 -10.96
N LYS A 1037 -23.35 18.73 -12.06
CA LYS A 1037 -24.76 18.56 -12.40
C LYS A 1037 -25.48 17.61 -11.45
N CYS A 1038 -24.86 16.46 -11.15
CA CYS A 1038 -25.29 15.59 -10.05
C CYS A 1038 -25.18 16.29 -8.69
N GLY A 1039 -24.19 17.14 -8.48
CA GLY A 1039 -23.99 17.92 -7.25
C GLY A 1039 -25.04 19.00 -7.02
N ASP A 1040 -25.53 19.64 -8.07
CA ASP A 1040 -26.62 20.62 -8.01
C ASP A 1040 -27.97 19.91 -7.94
N LEU A 1041 -28.16 18.78 -8.66
CA LEU A 1041 -29.28 17.86 -8.44
C LEU A 1041 -29.28 17.26 -7.02
N MET A 1042 -28.12 17.05 -6.39
CA MET A 1042 -27.99 16.67 -4.98
C MET A 1042 -28.40 17.82 -4.05
N LYS A 1043 -27.95 19.06 -4.30
CA LYS A 1043 -28.34 20.26 -3.54
C LYS A 1043 -29.85 20.56 -3.66
N GLU A 1044 -30.44 20.26 -4.81
CA GLU A 1044 -31.89 20.39 -5.07
C GLU A 1044 -32.71 19.15 -4.66
N GLY A 1045 -32.08 18.08 -4.15
CA GLY A 1045 -32.75 16.89 -3.65
C GLY A 1045 -33.32 15.93 -4.72
N LYS A 1046 -32.94 16.09 -5.99
CA LYS A 1046 -33.46 15.35 -7.16
C LYS A 1046 -32.56 14.20 -7.64
N LEU A 1047 -31.69 13.66 -6.79
CA LEU A 1047 -30.63 12.68 -7.13
C LEU A 1047 -31.09 11.38 -7.87
N PHE A 1048 -32.39 11.10 -7.96
CA PHE A 1048 -32.96 9.96 -8.71
C PHE A 1048 -33.50 10.34 -10.10
N GLN A 1049 -33.38 11.61 -10.51
CA GLN A 1049 -33.57 12.13 -11.88
C GLN A 1049 -32.21 12.31 -12.56
#